data_AF-A0A955WU01-F1
#
_entry.id   AF-A0A955WU01-F1
#
_cell.length_a   1.000
_cell.length_b   1.000
_cell.length_c   1.000
_cell.angle_alpha   90.00
_cell.angle_beta   90.00
_cell.angle_gamma   90.00
#
_symmetry.space_group_name_H-M   'P 1'
#
loop_
_entity.id
_entity.type
_entity.pdbx_description
1 polymer ?
#
loop_
_entity_poly.entity_id
_entity_poly.type
_entity_poly.pdbx_seq_one_letter_code
_entity_poly.pdbx_strand_id
1 'polypeptide(L)'
;MRDGMKCRVPALAVSLALASLGLGGCSEADEPVAVARVVEHRADLIGGARALGDLGDFLMENDEVRVVIQGPGFSRGFGVYGGSLIDADLRRPTEWGTDSRAGQGYDGFGELFPAFFLQAVAVDEVVIDNDGKDGKAARIIARGSAGDFLELAQVLNQAVVQALPDDTLATIINDAKRKEFLARKALAYENIYELEPGARHVKITLKVTNTTDQDMAFPSALAETALTAFGIETEGFTVPLGDVALYGKTSNVFMPGIGYDLRFGLEDSYAKGIELPAFPGLVAEWVASTGDQVSYGLMVPESERNYVYNKRETYGDETTPVTKSSLLVPFVAGGFFGVFYEDAPLALPAGESFEVTRFFVIGDGDVGSVLDEMHAIRGVATGTVSGQVFEEVGGQAATDASVLVYQRDDLGRRRLYSQYTVQANGTFSGTLEPGEYSLRVTGEGRPLSPLADFTVKAGQATSVQPVAMTPARIVVNIYNGDGARAPGKATAVGVYDAQFAGRPTREFLFDLKAGEEYRSADLVPDTDDPATRRYIEAAAVADDGAAVLHVRPGTYTVVTSRGPEFDTWQTTVTVAAGQTKSLSHTPRRVVDTAGWIAMDSHLHSVNSIDSGMGLNARVRSVAAEGIEFAISTDHNFVTDYQPVIQRTGLNDFLNSAVGLELTTLESGHFNGFPLDYEVGQVGHGSFEWARRPPEQLFADLRALGRHGPENTIVQVNHARDTILGYFGQYDRSGFTMEQLDNSGLTAAFTQLTGPAFQDEE
;
A
#
# COMPACT_ATOMS: atom_id res chain seq x y z
N MET A 1 -58.59 -21.24 41.12
CA MET A 1 -57.77 -22.43 41.45
C MET A 1 -56.32 -22.04 41.23
N ARG A 2 -55.48 -22.25 42.26
CA ARG A 2 -54.00 -22.13 42.31
C ARG A 2 -53.46 -20.72 42.02
N ASP A 3 -53.42 -19.87 43.04
CA ASP A 3 -52.37 -19.74 44.09
C ASP A 3 -51.20 -18.89 43.62
N GLY A 4 -51.25 -17.63 44.04
CA GLY A 4 -50.08 -16.78 44.27
C GLY A 4 -50.06 -16.37 45.74
N MET A 5 -48.87 -16.24 46.32
CA MET A 5 -48.57 -15.39 47.49
C MET A 5 -47.05 -15.45 47.71
N LYS A 6 -46.35 -14.32 47.54
CA LYS A 6 -45.92 -13.39 48.60
C LYS A 6 -45.10 -14.06 49.70
N CYS A 7 -43.86 -13.61 49.90
CA CYS A 7 -43.42 -13.23 51.23
C CYS A 7 -42.27 -12.21 51.17
N ARG A 8 -42.32 -11.24 52.09
CA ARG A 8 -41.39 -10.13 52.27
C ARG A 8 -41.00 -10.13 53.76
N VAL A 9 -39.71 -9.84 54.02
CA VAL A 9 -39.06 -9.30 55.25
C VAL A 9 -39.05 -10.15 56.56
N PRO A 10 -38.20 -9.86 57.59
CA PRO A 10 -36.82 -9.28 57.67
C PRO A 10 -35.89 -9.94 58.76
N ALA A 11 -34.65 -9.43 58.85
CA ALA A 11 -33.90 -9.07 60.09
C ALA A 11 -32.86 -10.01 60.76
N LEU A 12 -31.70 -9.37 61.02
CA LEU A 12 -30.81 -9.40 62.21
C LEU A 12 -29.76 -10.52 62.44
N ALA A 13 -28.51 -10.17 62.07
CA ALA A 13 -27.35 -9.90 62.95
C ALA A 13 -26.54 -11.01 63.69
N VAL A 14 -25.22 -10.76 63.66
CA VAL A 14 -24.12 -11.07 64.61
C VAL A 14 -23.23 -12.32 64.36
N SER A 15 -22.05 -12.02 63.81
CA SER A 15 -20.68 -12.40 64.20
C SER A 15 -20.33 -13.82 64.68
N LEU A 16 -19.37 -14.49 64.00
CA LEU A 16 -18.01 -14.79 64.51
C LEU A 16 -17.16 -15.56 63.48
N ALA A 17 -15.92 -15.08 63.29
CA ALA A 17 -14.68 -15.72 62.89
C ALA A 17 -14.68 -17.11 62.20
N LEU A 18 -14.15 -17.15 60.97
CA LEU A 18 -13.21 -18.19 60.54
C LEU A 18 -12.15 -17.58 59.61
N ALA A 19 -10.91 -17.54 60.10
CA ALA A 19 -9.73 -17.37 59.29
C ALA A 19 -9.41 -18.70 58.60
N SER A 20 -9.22 -18.69 57.28
CA SER A 20 -8.18 -19.42 56.52
C SER A 20 -8.60 -19.70 55.07
N LEU A 21 -7.63 -19.53 54.16
CA LEU A 21 -7.54 -20.07 52.80
C LEU A 21 -8.41 -19.42 51.71
N GLY A 22 -8.01 -18.22 51.33
CA GLY A 22 -8.17 -17.71 49.96
C GLY A 22 -6.81 -17.36 49.40
N LEU A 23 -6.00 -18.37 49.06
CA LEU A 23 -4.91 -18.16 48.10
C LEU A 23 -5.58 -17.74 46.80
N GLY A 24 -5.52 -16.44 46.51
CA GLY A 24 -5.80 -15.94 45.17
C GLY A 24 -4.83 -16.64 44.23
N GLY A 25 -5.36 -17.50 43.37
CA GLY A 25 -4.67 -17.85 42.15
C GLY A 25 -4.58 -16.58 41.31
N CYS A 26 -3.51 -15.82 41.49
CA CYS A 26 -2.95 -15.10 40.37
C CYS A 26 -2.61 -16.18 39.35
N SER A 27 -3.32 -16.22 38.21
CA SER A 27 -2.72 -16.85 37.04
C SER A 27 -1.40 -16.10 36.83
N GLU A 28 -0.27 -16.80 36.92
CA GLU A 28 0.96 -16.31 36.30
C GLU A 28 0.56 -15.89 34.88
N ALA A 29 0.71 -14.60 34.56
CA ALA A 29 0.64 -14.19 33.18
C ALA A 29 1.74 -14.98 32.49
N ASP A 30 1.38 -15.80 31.50
CA ASP A 30 2.36 -16.50 30.68
C ASP A 30 3.39 -15.46 30.23
N GLU A 31 4.68 -15.74 30.46
CA GLU A 31 5.73 -14.82 30.02
C GLU A 31 5.58 -14.57 28.51
N PRO A 32 5.81 -13.34 28.02
CA PRO A 32 5.86 -13.06 26.59
C PRO A 32 6.77 -14.06 25.89
N VAL A 33 6.26 -14.75 24.86
CA VAL A 33 7.04 -15.70 24.06
C VAL A 33 6.89 -15.33 22.59
N ALA A 34 8.00 -15.31 21.87
CA ALA A 34 8.01 -15.29 20.41
C ALA A 34 8.17 -16.72 19.88
N VAL A 35 7.48 -17.07 18.80
CA VAL A 35 7.51 -18.40 18.19
C VAL A 35 7.63 -18.29 16.68
N ALA A 36 8.47 -19.14 16.08
CA ALA A 36 8.50 -19.38 14.63
C ALA A 36 8.13 -20.83 14.30
N ARG A 37 7.31 -21.04 13.27
CA ARG A 37 6.88 -22.37 12.82
C ARG A 37 6.43 -22.35 11.36
N VAL A 38 6.43 -23.53 10.73
CA VAL A 38 5.81 -23.73 9.42
C VAL A 38 4.30 -23.72 9.57
N VAL A 39 3.60 -23.13 8.60
CA VAL A 39 2.15 -23.12 8.49
C VAL A 39 1.68 -24.47 7.94
N GLU A 40 1.08 -25.29 8.82
CA GLU A 40 0.54 -26.59 8.45
C GLU A 40 -0.99 -26.58 8.30
N HIS A 41 -1.64 -25.55 8.83
CA HIS A 41 -3.09 -25.40 8.80
C HIS A 41 -3.50 -24.01 8.34
N ARG A 42 -4.53 -23.92 7.48
CA ARG A 42 -5.08 -22.63 7.02
C ARG A 42 -5.57 -21.75 8.17
N ALA A 43 -5.88 -22.34 9.31
CA ALA A 43 -6.26 -21.60 10.51
C ALA A 43 -5.10 -20.85 11.16
N ASP A 44 -3.85 -21.14 10.79
CA ASP A 44 -2.70 -20.42 11.32
C ASP A 44 -2.43 -19.10 10.59
N LEU A 45 -2.93 -18.99 9.36
CA LEU A 45 -2.75 -17.86 8.46
C LEU A 45 -3.36 -16.57 9.03
N ILE A 46 -2.85 -15.45 8.52
CA ILE A 46 -3.36 -14.12 8.77
C ILE A 46 -4.41 -13.83 7.70
N GLY A 47 -5.58 -13.34 8.09
CA GLY A 47 -6.58 -12.86 7.14
C GLY A 47 -6.40 -11.38 6.85
N GLY A 48 -7.04 -10.89 5.79
CA GLY A 48 -6.97 -9.50 5.40
C GLY A 48 -7.31 -9.31 3.94
N ALA A 49 -7.43 -8.05 3.51
CA ALA A 49 -7.72 -7.73 2.13
C ALA A 49 -6.52 -8.00 1.20
N ARG A 50 -5.31 -8.05 1.76
CA ARG A 50 -4.05 -8.27 1.06
C ARG A 50 -3.27 -9.49 1.56
N ALA A 51 -3.88 -10.33 2.40
CA ALA A 51 -3.23 -11.54 2.88
C ALA A 51 -2.92 -12.53 1.75
N LEU A 52 -1.68 -13.01 1.73
CA LEU A 52 -1.12 -13.87 0.69
C LEU A 52 -0.59 -15.21 1.21
N GLY A 53 -0.49 -15.42 2.53
CA GLY A 53 0.06 -16.63 3.14
C GLY A 53 -0.71 -17.91 2.81
N ASP A 54 0.01 -19.03 2.71
CA ASP A 54 -0.51 -20.36 2.41
C ASP A 54 0.26 -21.45 3.19
N LEU A 55 -0.17 -22.70 3.03
CA LEU A 55 0.48 -23.86 3.64
C LEU A 55 1.94 -23.99 3.17
N GLY A 56 2.85 -24.24 4.10
CA GLY A 56 4.28 -24.34 3.85
C GLY A 56 5.07 -23.04 4.04
N ASP A 57 4.38 -21.90 4.19
CA ASP A 57 5.01 -20.65 4.62
C ASP A 57 5.40 -20.69 6.10
N PHE A 58 6.06 -19.64 6.55
CA PHE A 58 6.60 -19.56 7.90
C PHE A 58 5.94 -18.44 8.68
N LEU A 59 5.25 -18.80 9.76
CA LEU A 59 4.64 -17.87 10.69
C LEU A 59 5.64 -17.52 11.80
N MET A 60 5.76 -16.23 12.10
CA MET A 60 6.35 -15.72 13.33
C MET A 60 5.27 -15.00 14.14
N GLU A 61 5.15 -15.29 15.43
CA GLU A 61 4.17 -14.63 16.31
C GLU A 61 4.73 -14.41 17.71
N ASN A 62 4.30 -13.33 18.37
CA ASN A 62 4.53 -13.14 19.81
C ASN A 62 3.20 -12.79 20.51
N ASP A 63 3.25 -12.11 21.64
CA ASP A 63 2.09 -11.60 22.40
C ASP A 63 1.39 -10.40 21.75
N GLU A 64 2.04 -9.69 20.84
CA GLU A 64 1.57 -8.43 20.26
C GLU A 64 1.26 -8.51 18.76
N VAL A 65 2.00 -9.31 17.99
CA VAL A 65 1.94 -9.35 16.52
C VAL A 65 2.10 -10.76 15.95
N ARG A 66 1.69 -10.91 14.68
CA ARG A 66 1.90 -12.10 13.85
C ARG A 66 2.34 -11.64 12.46
N VAL A 67 3.29 -12.34 11.85
CA VAL A 67 3.76 -12.09 10.47
C VAL A 67 4.00 -13.41 9.74
N VAL A 68 3.86 -13.38 8.41
CA VAL A 68 4.16 -14.52 7.53
C VAL A 68 5.34 -14.18 6.63
N ILE A 69 6.36 -15.04 6.66
CA ILE A 69 7.46 -15.06 5.70
C ILE A 69 7.15 -16.15 4.68
N GLN A 70 7.09 -15.77 3.41
CA GLN A 70 6.82 -16.72 2.34
C GLN A 70 7.95 -17.76 2.22
N GLY A 71 7.60 -19.00 1.86
CA GLY A 71 8.59 -20.03 1.49
C GLY A 71 9.44 -19.69 0.26
N PRO A 72 10.42 -20.53 -0.10
CA PRO A 72 11.18 -20.35 -1.34
C PRO A 72 10.29 -20.51 -2.58
N GLY A 73 10.76 -20.02 -3.73
CA GLY A 73 10.02 -20.07 -5.00
C GLY A 73 9.68 -18.69 -5.53
N PHE A 74 8.52 -18.53 -6.15
CA PHE A 74 8.10 -17.27 -6.74
C PHE A 74 7.18 -16.50 -5.83
N SER A 75 7.35 -15.17 -5.78
CA SER A 75 6.49 -14.32 -4.97
C SER A 75 5.02 -14.46 -5.38
N ARG A 76 4.13 -14.56 -4.40
CA ARG A 76 2.68 -14.37 -4.62
C ARG A 76 2.26 -12.91 -4.49
N GLY A 77 3.17 -12.05 -4.04
CA GLY A 77 3.01 -10.61 -4.09
C GLY A 77 3.29 -10.10 -5.50
N PHE A 78 4.10 -9.06 -5.57
CA PHE A 78 4.47 -8.40 -6.83
C PHE A 78 5.99 -8.37 -7.05
N GLY A 79 6.76 -8.85 -6.07
CA GLY A 79 8.15 -9.26 -6.26
C GLY A 79 8.27 -10.45 -7.22
N VAL A 80 9.50 -10.92 -7.43
CA VAL A 80 9.77 -12.07 -8.31
C VAL A 80 9.97 -13.36 -7.50
N TYR A 81 10.56 -13.26 -6.32
CA TYR A 81 11.02 -14.40 -5.53
C TYR A 81 10.36 -14.43 -4.16
N GLY A 82 10.18 -15.63 -3.61
CA GLY A 82 9.69 -15.86 -2.25
C GLY A 82 10.73 -15.50 -1.18
N GLY A 83 10.46 -15.90 0.07
CA GLY A 83 11.30 -15.53 1.22
C GLY A 83 11.11 -14.11 1.74
N SER A 84 10.13 -13.37 1.22
CA SER A 84 9.72 -12.03 1.65
C SER A 84 8.71 -12.07 2.79
N LEU A 85 8.61 -10.97 3.56
CA LEU A 85 7.50 -10.77 4.49
C LEU A 85 6.28 -10.36 3.66
N ILE A 86 5.21 -11.15 3.73
CA ILE A 86 4.02 -10.96 2.89
C ILE A 86 2.78 -10.55 3.67
N ASP A 87 2.63 -11.04 4.90
CA ASP A 87 1.46 -10.74 5.73
C ASP A 87 1.87 -10.23 7.10
N ALA A 88 1.14 -9.26 7.64
CA ALA A 88 1.36 -8.77 9.00
C ALA A 88 0.07 -8.25 9.66
N ASP A 89 -0.16 -8.64 10.91
CA ASP A 89 -1.27 -8.14 11.70
C ASP A 89 -0.96 -8.16 13.22
N LEU A 90 -1.77 -7.43 13.98
CA LEU A 90 -1.76 -7.49 15.45
C LEU A 90 -2.31 -8.82 15.96
N ARG A 91 -1.79 -9.26 17.09
CA ARG A 91 -2.38 -10.33 17.89
C ARG A 91 -3.44 -9.73 18.82
N ARG A 92 -4.71 -9.87 18.46
CA ARG A 92 -5.82 -9.30 19.24
C ARG A 92 -6.35 -10.30 20.28
N PRO A 93 -6.63 -9.86 21.53
CA PRO A 93 -7.39 -10.67 22.47
C PRO A 93 -8.79 -10.95 21.92
N THR A 94 -9.32 -12.15 22.11
CA THR A 94 -10.63 -12.56 21.56
C THR A 94 -11.78 -11.70 22.12
N GLU A 95 -12.21 -10.69 21.38
CA GLU A 95 -13.52 -10.07 21.54
C GLU A 95 -14.26 -10.11 20.19
N TRP A 96 -15.24 -11.02 20.10
CA TRP A 96 -16.24 -11.12 19.04
C TRP A 96 -15.72 -11.42 17.63
N GLY A 97 -15.26 -12.66 17.41
CA GLY A 97 -15.07 -13.22 16.06
C GLY A 97 -13.81 -12.77 15.31
N THR A 98 -12.91 -12.06 15.99
CA THR A 98 -11.65 -11.48 15.47
C THR A 98 -10.42 -12.19 16.05
N ASP A 99 -10.52 -13.49 16.32
CA ASP A 99 -9.29 -14.27 16.54
C ASP A 99 -8.43 -14.06 15.29
N SER A 100 -7.20 -13.54 15.42
CA SER A 100 -6.27 -13.48 14.28
C SER A 100 -5.80 -14.88 13.86
N ARG A 101 -6.35 -15.92 14.49
CA ARG A 101 -6.33 -17.32 14.07
C ARG A 101 -7.61 -17.66 13.31
N ALA A 102 -7.64 -18.84 12.70
CA ALA A 102 -8.64 -19.25 11.72
C ALA A 102 -8.60 -18.51 10.37
N GLY A 103 -7.47 -17.86 10.02
CA GLY A 103 -7.34 -17.15 8.74
C GLY A 103 -8.17 -15.86 8.67
N GLN A 104 -8.43 -15.23 9.82
CA GLN A 104 -9.08 -13.92 9.93
C GLN A 104 -8.02 -12.88 10.32
N GLY A 105 -8.27 -11.61 9.98
CA GLY A 105 -7.34 -10.52 10.27
C GLY A 105 -7.65 -9.31 9.41
N TYR A 106 -6.77 -8.30 9.51
CA TYR A 106 -6.89 -7.02 8.83
C TYR A 106 -5.71 -6.71 7.91
N ASP A 107 -4.93 -7.72 7.56
CA ASP A 107 -3.72 -7.52 6.76
C ASP A 107 -4.01 -6.77 5.45
N GLY A 108 -3.40 -5.59 5.36
CA GLY A 108 -3.43 -4.68 4.22
C GLY A 108 -2.05 -4.50 3.59
N PHE A 109 -1.03 -5.16 4.14
CA PHE A 109 0.31 -5.12 3.60
C PHE A 109 0.44 -6.09 2.42
N GLY A 110 1.26 -5.75 1.43
CA GLY A 110 1.46 -6.59 0.24
C GLY A 110 2.70 -7.45 0.33
N GLU A 111 3.86 -6.83 0.56
CA GLU A 111 5.16 -7.50 0.53
C GLU A 111 6.29 -6.56 0.96
N LEU A 112 7.33 -7.08 1.60
CA LEU A 112 8.60 -6.39 1.85
C LEU A 112 9.76 -7.28 1.44
N PHE A 113 10.60 -6.78 0.53
CA PHE A 113 11.83 -7.47 0.13
C PHE A 113 12.98 -6.49 -0.12
N PRO A 114 14.23 -6.91 0.15
CA PRO A 114 15.40 -6.08 -0.11
C PRO A 114 15.67 -5.88 -1.60
N ALA A 115 16.23 -4.72 -1.91
CA ALA A 115 16.85 -4.43 -3.18
C ALA A 115 18.28 -3.92 -2.97
N PHE A 116 19.25 -4.59 -3.57
CA PHE A 116 20.61 -4.06 -3.72
C PHE A 116 20.72 -3.47 -5.13
N PHE A 117 20.65 -2.13 -5.22
CA PHE A 117 20.37 -1.43 -6.46
C PHE A 117 19.01 -1.85 -7.06
N LEU A 118 18.97 -2.56 -8.19
CA LEU A 118 17.75 -3.18 -8.74
C LEU A 118 17.80 -4.72 -8.71
N GLN A 119 18.72 -5.29 -7.92
CA GLN A 119 18.84 -6.73 -7.73
C GLN A 119 18.03 -7.18 -6.50
N ALA A 120 17.19 -8.20 -6.69
CA ALA A 120 16.46 -8.86 -5.63
C ALA A 120 17.19 -10.14 -5.18
N VAL A 121 16.62 -10.83 -4.19
CA VAL A 121 17.17 -12.09 -3.69
C VAL A 121 16.36 -13.26 -4.25
N ALA A 122 16.98 -14.10 -5.05
CA ALA A 122 16.41 -15.37 -5.47
C ALA A 122 16.56 -16.38 -4.32
N VAL A 123 15.55 -16.43 -3.45
CA VAL A 123 15.56 -17.29 -2.25
C VAL A 123 15.34 -18.75 -2.64
N ASP A 124 16.33 -19.57 -2.30
CA ASP A 124 16.34 -21.00 -2.56
C ASP A 124 15.97 -21.81 -1.29
N GLU A 125 16.16 -21.22 -0.11
CA GLU A 125 15.94 -21.88 1.18
C GLU A 125 15.40 -20.90 2.22
N VAL A 126 14.40 -21.33 3.01
CA VAL A 126 13.95 -20.61 4.21
C VAL A 126 14.04 -21.57 5.41
N VAL A 127 14.75 -21.15 6.46
CA VAL A 127 14.99 -21.96 7.65
C VAL A 127 14.57 -21.24 8.93
N ILE A 128 13.99 -21.99 9.86
CA ILE A 128 13.80 -21.54 11.24
C ILE A 128 15.13 -21.79 11.96
N ASP A 129 15.86 -20.72 12.25
CA ASP A 129 17.14 -20.78 12.96
C ASP A 129 16.93 -20.84 14.47
N ASN A 130 15.94 -20.09 14.99
CA ASN A 130 15.45 -20.22 16.35
C ASN A 130 13.92 -20.22 16.35
N ASP A 131 13.31 -21.25 16.93
CA ASP A 131 11.85 -21.33 17.04
C ASP A 131 11.28 -20.53 18.22
N GLY A 132 12.15 -19.95 19.05
CA GLY A 132 11.80 -19.09 20.19
C GLY A 132 11.36 -19.84 21.46
N LYS A 133 11.35 -21.18 21.46
CA LYS A 133 11.03 -21.98 22.66
C LYS A 133 12.05 -21.81 23.79
N ASP A 134 13.20 -21.23 23.49
CA ASP A 134 14.23 -20.88 24.48
C ASP A 134 13.96 -19.53 25.18
N GLY A 135 12.82 -18.89 24.91
CA GLY A 135 12.43 -17.59 25.48
C GLY A 135 13.13 -16.40 24.82
N LYS A 136 13.89 -16.62 23.75
CA LYS A 136 14.54 -15.55 22.97
C LYS A 136 13.73 -15.22 21.72
N ALA A 137 14.24 -14.29 20.93
CA ALA A 137 13.68 -13.95 19.64
C ALA A 137 13.48 -15.20 18.76
N ALA A 138 12.29 -15.30 18.16
CA ALA A 138 12.07 -16.20 17.05
C ALA A 138 12.86 -15.67 15.84
N ARG A 139 13.56 -16.55 15.13
CA ARG A 139 14.48 -16.18 14.07
C ARG A 139 14.31 -17.08 12.84
N ILE A 140 14.04 -16.43 11.70
CA ILE A 140 13.94 -17.06 10.39
C ILE A 140 15.00 -16.48 9.47
N ILE A 141 15.61 -17.32 8.64
CA ILE A 141 16.57 -16.90 7.62
C ILE A 141 16.08 -17.38 6.26
N ALA A 142 15.85 -16.44 5.34
CA ALA A 142 15.66 -16.71 3.91
C ALA A 142 17.00 -16.50 3.19
N ARG A 143 17.53 -17.54 2.54
CA ARG A 143 18.85 -17.56 1.89
C ARG A 143 18.71 -17.74 0.40
N GLY A 144 19.57 -17.06 -0.34
CA GLY A 144 19.53 -17.12 -1.78
C GLY A 144 20.75 -16.52 -2.45
N SER A 145 20.67 -16.49 -3.77
CA SER A 145 21.63 -15.82 -4.62
C SER A 145 21.00 -14.57 -5.24
N ALA A 146 21.78 -13.86 -6.06
CA ALA A 146 21.27 -12.75 -6.82
C ALA A 146 20.15 -13.15 -7.78
N GLY A 147 19.02 -12.45 -7.69
CA GLY A 147 17.91 -12.55 -8.61
C GLY A 147 17.63 -11.21 -9.29
N ASP A 148 17.19 -11.25 -10.52
CA ASP A 148 16.86 -10.03 -11.26
C ASP A 148 15.40 -9.66 -10.97
N PHE A 149 15.21 -8.46 -10.41
CA PHE A 149 13.87 -7.90 -10.25
C PHE A 149 13.30 -7.45 -11.61
N LEU A 150 14.17 -6.94 -12.49
CA LEU A 150 13.89 -6.57 -13.87
C LEU A 150 14.95 -7.25 -14.76
N GLU A 151 14.54 -8.23 -15.57
CA GLU A 151 15.39 -8.97 -16.52
C GLU A 151 15.98 -8.04 -17.60
N LEU A 152 15.28 -6.96 -17.98
CA LEU A 152 15.80 -5.93 -18.89
C LEU A 152 17.01 -5.17 -18.32
N ALA A 153 17.07 -5.05 -16.99
CA ALA A 153 18.17 -4.38 -16.30
C ALA A 153 19.29 -5.36 -15.92
N GLN A 154 19.19 -6.64 -16.28
CA GLN A 154 20.09 -7.70 -15.81
C GLN A 154 21.56 -7.38 -16.09
N VAL A 155 21.91 -6.91 -17.29
CA VAL A 155 23.30 -6.57 -17.63
C VAL A 155 23.82 -5.41 -16.76
N LEU A 156 23.01 -4.37 -16.57
CA LEU A 156 23.34 -3.23 -15.72
C LEU A 156 23.49 -3.66 -14.26
N ASN A 157 22.54 -4.42 -13.73
CA ASN A 157 22.58 -4.98 -12.38
C ASN A 157 23.85 -5.81 -12.17
N GLN A 158 24.11 -6.75 -13.07
CA GLN A 158 25.29 -7.59 -13.00
C GLN A 158 26.58 -6.77 -13.04
N ALA A 159 26.64 -5.70 -13.84
CA ALA A 159 27.78 -4.79 -13.87
C ALA A 159 27.97 -4.03 -12.55
N VAL A 160 26.88 -3.51 -11.96
CA VAL A 160 26.92 -2.66 -10.76
C VAL A 160 27.20 -3.47 -9.49
N VAL A 161 26.58 -4.64 -9.33
CA VAL A 161 26.62 -5.39 -8.07
C VAL A 161 27.34 -6.75 -8.14
N GLN A 162 27.67 -7.27 -9.33
CA GLN A 162 28.22 -8.64 -9.47
C GLN A 162 29.50 -8.72 -10.32
N ALA A 163 30.01 -7.60 -10.84
CA ALA A 163 31.18 -7.60 -11.69
C ALA A 163 32.46 -7.87 -10.89
N LEU A 164 33.33 -8.70 -11.46
CA LEU A 164 34.67 -8.96 -10.95
C LEU A 164 35.69 -8.03 -11.63
N PRO A 165 36.87 -7.85 -11.03
CA PRO A 165 37.92 -6.97 -11.57
C PRO A 165 38.31 -7.23 -13.04
N ASP A 166 38.22 -8.48 -13.49
CA ASP A 166 38.57 -8.89 -14.86
C ASP A 166 37.46 -8.66 -15.90
N ASP A 167 36.25 -8.27 -15.47
CA ASP A 167 35.14 -8.02 -16.39
C ASP A 167 35.30 -6.68 -17.11
N THR A 168 35.12 -6.71 -18.43
CA THR A 168 35.30 -5.54 -19.29
C THR A 168 34.16 -5.42 -20.28
N LEU A 169 34.14 -4.33 -21.06
CA LEU A 169 33.17 -4.18 -22.13
C LEU A 169 33.21 -5.32 -23.16
N ALA A 170 34.37 -5.95 -23.36
CA ALA A 170 34.50 -7.14 -24.22
C ALA A 170 33.77 -8.37 -23.67
N THR A 171 33.54 -8.45 -22.35
CA THR A 171 32.70 -9.46 -21.72
C THR A 171 31.24 -9.30 -22.15
N ILE A 172 30.75 -8.06 -22.24
CA ILE A 172 29.35 -7.75 -22.59
C ILE A 172 29.09 -7.92 -24.10
N ILE A 173 29.98 -7.42 -24.95
CA ILE A 173 29.77 -7.42 -26.41
C ILE A 173 29.86 -8.83 -27.01
N ASN A 174 30.57 -9.76 -26.36
CA ASN A 174 30.66 -11.14 -26.82
C ASN A 174 29.54 -12.00 -26.24
N ASP A 175 28.67 -12.56 -27.08
CA ASP A 175 27.48 -13.31 -26.63
C ASP A 175 27.80 -14.48 -25.67
N ALA A 176 28.83 -15.28 -25.97
CA ALA A 176 29.19 -16.42 -25.13
C ALA A 176 29.69 -15.96 -23.74
N LYS A 177 30.55 -14.93 -23.71
CA LYS A 177 31.04 -14.35 -22.45
C LYS A 177 29.93 -13.63 -21.67
N ARG A 178 29.02 -12.95 -22.38
CA ARG A 178 27.86 -12.28 -21.76
C ARG A 178 26.97 -13.31 -21.08
N LYS A 179 26.69 -14.46 -21.71
CA LYS A 179 25.91 -15.54 -21.09
C LYS A 179 26.56 -16.07 -19.81
N GLU A 180 27.87 -16.28 -19.81
CA GLU A 180 28.62 -16.68 -18.61
C GLU A 180 28.58 -15.61 -17.52
N PHE A 181 28.77 -14.35 -17.90
CA PHE A 181 28.71 -13.19 -17.00
C PHE A 181 27.35 -13.05 -16.30
N LEU A 182 26.24 -13.16 -17.05
CA LEU A 182 24.87 -13.05 -16.50
C LEU A 182 24.48 -14.27 -15.65
N ALA A 183 25.05 -15.44 -15.92
CA ALA A 183 24.81 -16.65 -15.12
C ALA A 183 25.55 -16.64 -13.77
N ARG A 184 26.61 -15.85 -13.63
CA ARG A 184 27.47 -15.84 -12.43
C ARG A 184 26.73 -15.26 -11.22
N LYS A 185 26.84 -15.95 -10.08
CA LYS A 185 26.36 -15.48 -8.77
C LYS A 185 27.56 -15.27 -7.85
N ALA A 186 28.12 -14.06 -7.86
CA ALA A 186 29.28 -13.69 -7.05
C ALA A 186 28.91 -13.36 -5.60
N LEU A 187 27.68 -12.92 -5.36
CA LEU A 187 27.16 -12.63 -4.02
C LEU A 187 26.13 -13.66 -3.55
N ALA A 188 26.21 -14.00 -2.26
CA ALA A 188 25.17 -14.72 -1.53
C ALA A 188 24.45 -13.78 -0.56
N TYR A 189 23.16 -14.02 -0.34
CA TYR A 189 22.27 -13.17 0.44
C TYR A 189 21.60 -13.97 1.55
N GLU A 190 21.50 -13.38 2.74
CA GLU A 190 20.67 -13.89 3.84
C GLU A 190 19.75 -12.75 4.32
N ASN A 191 18.44 -12.93 4.21
CA ASN A 191 17.42 -12.11 4.85
C ASN A 191 17.06 -12.74 6.19
N ILE A 192 17.41 -12.06 7.27
CA ILE A 192 17.24 -12.53 8.63
C ILE A 192 16.09 -11.76 9.26
N TYR A 193 15.02 -12.46 9.64
CA TYR A 193 13.86 -11.93 10.34
C TYR A 193 13.94 -12.32 11.81
N GLU A 194 13.88 -11.33 12.71
CA GLU A 194 13.91 -11.53 14.16
C GLU A 194 12.66 -10.88 14.79
N LEU A 195 11.92 -11.66 15.57
CA LEU A 195 10.77 -11.19 16.35
C LEU A 195 11.03 -11.46 17.83
N GLU A 196 11.18 -10.39 18.61
CA GLU A 196 11.37 -10.47 20.06
C GLU A 196 10.02 -10.59 20.79
N PRO A 197 9.98 -11.22 21.98
CA PRO A 197 8.79 -11.17 22.83
C PRO A 197 8.40 -9.72 23.18
N GLY A 198 7.10 -9.40 23.17
CA GLY A 198 6.55 -8.08 23.46
C GLY A 198 6.82 -6.99 22.42
N ALA A 199 7.56 -7.28 21.34
CA ALA A 199 7.85 -6.31 20.29
C ALA A 199 6.68 -6.15 19.31
N ARG A 200 6.40 -4.92 18.89
CA ARG A 200 5.46 -4.64 17.79
C ARG A 200 6.16 -4.44 16.45
N HIS A 201 7.35 -5.01 16.30
CA HIS A 201 8.16 -4.87 15.12
C HIS A 201 8.93 -6.15 14.81
N VAL A 202 9.26 -6.34 13.54
CA VAL A 202 10.22 -7.34 13.06
C VAL A 202 11.50 -6.61 12.72
N LYS A 203 12.62 -7.04 13.32
CA LYS A 203 13.94 -6.59 12.92
C LYS A 203 14.40 -7.43 11.73
N ILE A 204 14.75 -6.77 10.64
CA ILE A 204 15.12 -7.43 9.38
C ILE A 204 16.55 -7.04 9.00
N THR A 205 17.45 -8.01 8.94
CA THR A 205 18.85 -7.81 8.54
C THR A 205 19.10 -8.48 7.20
N LEU A 206 19.54 -7.68 6.22
CA LEU A 206 20.10 -8.19 4.96
C LEU A 206 21.60 -8.37 5.17
N LYS A 207 22.09 -9.59 4.97
CA LYS A 207 23.52 -9.90 4.93
C LYS A 207 23.92 -10.26 3.51
N VAL A 208 24.97 -9.63 3.01
CA VAL A 208 25.53 -9.85 1.68
C VAL A 208 26.96 -10.36 1.82
N THR A 209 27.27 -11.50 1.21
CA THR A 209 28.58 -12.16 1.31
C THR A 209 29.22 -12.29 -0.07
N ASN A 210 30.48 -11.90 -0.21
CA ASN A 210 31.28 -12.17 -1.41
C ASN A 210 31.71 -13.64 -1.40
N THR A 211 31.20 -14.41 -2.35
CA THR A 211 31.47 -15.86 -2.47
C THR A 211 32.64 -16.19 -3.38
N THR A 212 33.28 -15.17 -3.95
CA THR A 212 34.39 -15.33 -4.89
C THR A 212 35.74 -15.32 -4.19
N ASP A 213 36.79 -15.62 -4.95
CA ASP A 213 38.19 -15.55 -4.50
C ASP A 213 38.83 -14.17 -4.80
N GLN A 214 38.04 -13.20 -5.23
CA GLN A 214 38.50 -11.86 -5.60
C GLN A 214 37.77 -10.78 -4.80
N ASP A 215 38.46 -9.66 -4.55
CA ASP A 215 37.84 -8.48 -3.96
C ASP A 215 36.89 -7.83 -4.98
N MET A 216 35.69 -7.48 -4.52
CA MET A 216 34.68 -6.80 -5.32
C MET A 216 34.64 -5.31 -4.98
N ALA A 217 34.29 -4.46 -5.94
CA ALA A 217 34.13 -3.01 -5.78
C ALA A 217 32.72 -2.56 -6.16
N PHE A 218 32.20 -1.56 -5.47
CA PHE A 218 30.87 -0.99 -5.68
C PHE A 218 30.94 0.54 -5.79
N PRO A 219 30.76 1.13 -6.98
CA PRO A 219 30.60 0.47 -8.29
C PRO A 219 31.89 -0.20 -8.78
N SER A 220 31.78 -1.17 -9.68
CA SER A 220 32.92 -1.77 -10.38
C SER A 220 33.43 -0.87 -11.52
N ALA A 221 34.65 -1.11 -12.04
CA ALA A 221 35.14 -0.39 -13.22
C ALA A 221 34.27 -0.60 -14.47
N LEU A 222 33.66 -1.79 -14.60
CA LEU A 222 32.68 -2.06 -15.65
C LEU A 222 31.39 -1.26 -15.44
N ALA A 223 30.92 -1.14 -14.19
CA ALA A 223 29.78 -0.31 -13.84
C ALA A 223 30.03 1.17 -14.15
N GLU A 224 31.22 1.69 -13.84
CA GLU A 224 31.57 3.07 -14.19
C GLU A 224 31.49 3.29 -15.71
N THR A 225 32.01 2.33 -16.49
CA THR A 225 31.91 2.37 -17.95
C THR A 225 30.45 2.31 -18.41
N ALA A 226 29.64 1.44 -17.81
CA ALA A 226 28.23 1.26 -18.12
C ALA A 226 27.42 2.53 -17.82
N LEU A 227 27.53 3.05 -16.60
CA LEU A 227 26.86 4.27 -16.14
C LEU A 227 27.24 5.47 -17.01
N THR A 228 28.54 5.65 -17.31
CA THR A 228 28.99 6.71 -18.23
C THR A 228 28.34 6.59 -19.61
N ALA A 229 28.14 5.36 -20.12
CA ALA A 229 27.46 5.13 -21.40
C ALA A 229 25.97 5.51 -21.38
N PHE A 230 25.34 5.53 -20.19
CA PHE A 230 24.00 6.06 -19.96
C PHE A 230 23.97 7.57 -19.66
N GLY A 231 25.12 8.25 -19.75
CA GLY A 231 25.23 9.68 -19.43
C GLY A 231 25.18 9.98 -17.93
N ILE A 232 25.45 8.97 -17.09
CA ILE A 232 25.52 9.10 -15.64
C ILE A 232 26.95 9.43 -15.24
N GLU A 233 27.15 10.57 -14.55
CA GLU A 233 28.43 10.87 -13.93
C GLU A 233 28.73 9.89 -12.79
N THR A 234 29.93 9.32 -12.80
CA THR A 234 30.34 8.26 -11.86
C THR A 234 31.20 8.79 -10.71
N GLU A 235 31.71 10.03 -10.81
CA GLU A 235 32.46 10.64 -9.73
C GLU A 235 31.57 10.83 -8.51
N GLY A 236 31.92 10.19 -7.39
CA GLY A 236 31.13 10.22 -6.17
C GLY A 236 29.86 9.36 -6.19
N PHE A 237 29.62 8.57 -7.25
CA PHE A 237 28.51 7.62 -7.30
C PHE A 237 28.70 6.51 -6.27
N THR A 238 27.66 6.26 -5.48
CA THR A 238 27.60 5.17 -4.52
C THR A 238 26.40 4.29 -4.83
N VAL A 239 26.55 2.98 -4.66
CA VAL A 239 25.47 2.03 -4.97
C VAL A 239 24.47 2.00 -3.82
N PRO A 240 23.20 2.40 -4.04
CA PRO A 240 22.20 2.41 -2.98
C PRO A 240 21.75 0.99 -2.59
N LEU A 241 21.49 0.81 -1.31
CA LEU A 241 20.84 -0.35 -0.69
C LEU A 241 19.52 0.09 -0.05
N GLY A 242 18.53 -0.78 -0.19
CA GLY A 242 17.17 -0.43 0.15
C GLY A 242 16.22 -1.62 0.22
N ASP A 243 14.94 -1.30 0.27
CA ASP A 243 13.85 -2.25 0.14
C ASP A 243 12.83 -1.75 -0.89
N VAL A 244 12.09 -2.68 -1.46
CA VAL A 244 10.78 -2.42 -2.07
C VAL A 244 9.74 -2.83 -1.06
N ALA A 245 8.91 -1.87 -0.65
CA ALA A 245 7.75 -2.11 0.20
C ALA A 245 6.48 -1.98 -0.64
N LEU A 246 5.56 -2.92 -0.48
CA LEU A 246 4.27 -2.94 -1.16
C LEU A 246 3.18 -2.61 -0.17
N TYR A 247 2.95 -1.31 0.03
CA TYR A 247 1.76 -0.85 0.73
C TYR A 247 0.56 -1.00 -0.21
N GLY A 248 -0.33 -1.95 0.06
CA GLY A 248 -1.56 -2.10 -0.72
C GLY A 248 -2.40 -0.82 -0.66
N LYS A 249 -3.32 -0.62 -1.60
CA LYS A 249 -4.22 0.57 -1.58
C LYS A 249 -5.14 0.66 -0.36
N THR A 250 -5.23 -0.38 0.46
CA THR A 250 -5.90 -0.36 1.76
C THR A 250 -5.06 0.29 2.87
N SER A 251 -3.77 0.55 2.60
CA SER A 251 -2.84 1.23 3.50
C SER A 251 -2.41 2.57 2.91
N ASN A 252 -2.85 3.67 3.51
CA ASN A 252 -2.51 5.02 3.04
C ASN A 252 -1.17 5.45 3.63
N VAL A 253 -0.13 5.45 2.81
CA VAL A 253 1.22 5.80 3.23
C VAL A 253 1.30 7.26 3.67
N PHE A 254 1.98 7.47 4.78
CA PHE A 254 2.24 8.75 5.42
C PHE A 254 3.75 8.94 5.59
N MET A 255 4.24 10.13 5.26
CA MET A 255 5.60 10.55 5.61
C MET A 255 5.59 11.92 6.29
N PRO A 256 6.39 12.12 7.35
CA PRO A 256 6.57 13.42 7.96
C PRO A 256 6.90 14.52 6.93
N GLY A 257 6.24 15.67 7.05
CA GLY A 257 6.36 16.83 6.16
C GLY A 257 5.40 16.85 4.98
N ILE A 258 5.29 15.74 4.24
CA ILE A 258 4.39 15.64 3.09
C ILE A 258 3.05 14.98 3.42
N GLY A 259 2.91 14.36 4.59
CA GLY A 259 1.70 13.65 4.99
C GLY A 259 1.35 12.53 4.01
N TYR A 260 0.12 12.56 3.50
CA TYR A 260 -0.37 11.59 2.50
C TYR A 260 -0.15 12.03 1.04
N ASP A 261 0.50 13.19 0.79
CA ASP A 261 0.68 13.73 -0.57
C ASP A 261 1.91 13.15 -1.29
N LEU A 262 1.89 11.84 -1.52
CA LEU A 262 2.99 11.14 -2.19
C LEU A 262 3.20 11.61 -3.63
N ARG A 263 2.11 11.72 -4.39
CA ARG A 263 2.16 12.00 -5.83
C ARG A 263 2.81 13.36 -6.09
N PHE A 264 2.20 14.42 -5.56
CA PHE A 264 2.67 15.76 -5.84
C PHE A 264 3.94 16.08 -5.07
N GLY A 265 4.15 15.46 -3.91
CA GLY A 265 5.44 15.52 -3.22
C GLY A 265 6.59 15.00 -4.07
N LEU A 266 6.41 13.86 -4.76
CA LEU A 266 7.41 13.32 -5.68
C LEU A 266 7.56 14.20 -6.94
N GLU A 267 6.46 14.62 -7.56
CA GLU A 267 6.51 15.54 -8.71
C GLU A 267 7.29 16.83 -8.38
N ASP A 268 7.02 17.44 -7.22
CA ASP A 268 7.72 18.62 -6.73
C ASP A 268 9.21 18.33 -6.43
N SER A 269 9.54 17.12 -5.95
CA SER A 269 10.93 16.70 -5.74
C SER A 269 11.69 16.51 -7.06
N TYR A 270 11.08 15.87 -8.06
CA TYR A 270 11.67 15.70 -9.39
C TYR A 270 11.94 17.04 -10.07
N ALA A 271 11.06 18.03 -9.85
CA ALA A 271 11.23 19.37 -10.39
C ALA A 271 12.45 20.13 -9.83
N LYS A 272 13.05 19.70 -8.70
CA LYS A 272 14.26 20.30 -8.14
C LYS A 272 15.51 20.06 -9.01
N GLY A 273 15.47 19.11 -9.93
CA GLY A 273 16.60 18.80 -10.82
C GLY A 273 17.83 18.31 -10.06
N ILE A 274 17.65 17.41 -9.09
CA ILE A 274 18.76 16.79 -8.37
C ILE A 274 19.60 15.99 -9.37
N GLU A 275 20.85 16.41 -9.54
CA GLU A 275 21.82 15.73 -10.39
C GLU A 275 22.48 14.57 -9.65
N LEU A 276 22.96 13.59 -10.43
CA LEU A 276 23.76 12.49 -9.92
C LEU A 276 25.04 13.04 -9.28
N PRO A 277 25.58 12.38 -8.24
CA PRO A 277 25.27 11.02 -7.76
C PRO A 277 24.09 10.90 -6.77
N ALA A 278 23.37 11.99 -6.50
CA ALA A 278 22.14 11.94 -5.70
C ALA A 278 20.93 11.56 -6.57
N PHE A 279 20.01 10.77 -6.03
CA PHE A 279 18.74 10.50 -6.69
C PHE A 279 17.67 11.50 -6.25
N PRO A 280 16.81 11.99 -7.17
CA PRO A 280 15.66 12.76 -6.75
C PRO A 280 14.67 11.85 -6.02
N GLY A 281 13.92 12.42 -5.07
CA GLY A 281 13.01 11.65 -4.22
C GLY A 281 12.58 12.39 -2.97
N LEU A 282 11.69 11.78 -2.20
CA LEU A 282 11.24 12.31 -0.91
C LEU A 282 12.16 11.85 0.21
N VAL A 283 12.59 12.76 1.07
CA VAL A 283 13.38 12.44 2.27
C VAL A 283 12.44 12.33 3.46
N ALA A 284 12.62 11.30 4.28
CA ALA A 284 11.82 11.09 5.49
C ALA A 284 12.66 10.47 6.62
N GLU A 285 12.34 10.78 7.87
CA GLU A 285 12.96 10.13 9.04
C GLU A 285 12.45 8.70 9.27
N TRP A 286 11.28 8.38 8.72
CA TRP A 286 10.58 7.11 8.77
C TRP A 286 9.37 7.17 7.83
N VAL A 287 8.82 6.00 7.49
CA VAL A 287 7.57 5.86 6.74
C VAL A 287 6.55 5.14 7.59
N ALA A 288 5.30 5.58 7.55
CA ALA A 288 4.18 4.90 8.18
C ALA A 288 3.01 4.78 7.19
N SER A 289 1.93 4.16 7.63
CA SER A 289 0.67 4.12 6.89
C SER A 289 -0.50 4.19 7.87
N THR A 290 -1.67 4.54 7.37
CA THR A 290 -2.94 4.28 8.05
C THR A 290 -3.67 3.13 7.37
N GLY A 291 -4.46 2.39 8.14
CA GLY A 291 -5.24 1.26 7.65
C GLY A 291 -6.41 0.95 8.58
N ASP A 292 -7.27 0.01 8.17
CA ASP A 292 -8.36 -0.46 9.02
C ASP A 292 -7.80 -1.38 10.12
N GLN A 293 -7.75 -0.88 11.36
CA GLN A 293 -7.32 -1.61 12.57
C GLN A 293 -5.87 -2.12 12.60
N VAL A 294 -5.09 -1.90 11.54
CA VAL A 294 -3.66 -2.18 11.48
C VAL A 294 -2.97 -1.13 10.60
N SER A 295 -1.77 -0.74 11.00
CA SER A 295 -0.91 0.18 10.27
C SER A 295 0.51 -0.38 10.22
N TYR A 296 1.28 0.06 9.24
CA TYR A 296 2.65 -0.43 9.02
C TYR A 296 3.62 0.72 8.90
N GLY A 297 4.85 0.52 9.38
CA GLY A 297 5.93 1.47 9.22
C GLY A 297 7.28 0.84 8.95
N LEU A 298 8.17 1.65 8.40
CA LEU A 298 9.56 1.30 8.12
C LEU A 298 10.49 2.37 8.70
N MET A 299 11.49 1.92 9.45
CA MET A 299 12.59 2.76 9.92
C MET A 299 13.92 2.02 9.89
N VAL A 300 15.02 2.77 9.90
CA VAL A 300 16.38 2.23 9.96
C VAL A 300 17.13 2.78 11.19
N PRO A 301 18.09 2.02 11.75
CA PRO A 301 19.01 2.56 12.75
C PRO A 301 19.94 3.61 12.14
N GLU A 302 20.68 4.33 12.99
CA GLU A 302 21.72 5.24 12.51
C GLU A 302 22.89 4.48 11.88
N SER A 303 23.39 5.00 10.76
CA SER A 303 24.55 4.45 10.05
C SER A 303 25.47 5.53 9.49
N GLU A 304 26.78 5.30 9.55
CA GLU A 304 27.77 6.14 8.85
C GLU A 304 27.73 5.95 7.33
N ARG A 305 27.13 4.84 6.84
CA ARG A 305 26.90 4.60 5.43
C ARG A 305 25.52 5.08 4.97
N ASN A 306 24.78 5.84 5.78
CA ASN A 306 23.43 6.26 5.39
C ASN A 306 23.45 7.10 4.09
N TYR A 307 22.68 6.66 3.09
CA TYR A 307 22.70 7.22 1.73
C TYR A 307 22.36 8.71 1.71
N VAL A 308 21.31 9.10 2.46
CA VAL A 308 20.80 10.48 2.49
C VAL A 308 21.73 11.38 3.28
N TYR A 309 22.20 10.91 4.43
CA TYR A 309 23.12 11.66 5.29
C TYR A 309 24.45 11.97 4.60
N ASN A 310 24.98 11.02 3.82
CA ASN A 310 26.20 11.21 3.05
C ASN A 310 26.04 12.25 1.93
N LYS A 311 24.80 12.55 1.54
CA LYS A 311 24.43 13.53 0.50
C LYS A 311 23.59 14.69 1.06
N ARG A 312 23.69 14.95 2.37
CA ARG A 312 22.87 15.95 3.10
C ARG A 312 22.97 17.38 2.57
N GLU A 313 24.08 17.73 1.93
CA GLU A 313 24.25 19.05 1.30
C GLU A 313 23.31 19.25 0.10
N THR A 314 22.93 18.15 -0.58
CA THR A 314 21.95 18.15 -1.67
C THR A 314 20.51 18.06 -1.15
N TYR A 315 20.29 17.29 -0.08
CA TYR A 315 18.95 17.00 0.42
C TYR A 315 18.39 17.98 1.47
N GLY A 316 19.24 18.79 2.11
CA GLY A 316 18.81 19.71 3.15
C GLY A 316 17.85 20.79 2.62
N ASP A 317 16.64 20.86 3.16
CA ASP A 317 15.60 21.82 2.73
C ASP A 317 15.06 22.72 3.87
N GLU A 318 15.81 22.83 4.97
CA GLU A 318 15.47 23.54 6.23
C GLU A 318 14.23 23.03 6.99
N THR A 319 13.45 22.13 6.41
CA THR A 319 12.18 21.66 6.99
C THR A 319 12.20 20.20 7.37
N THR A 320 12.88 19.35 6.58
CA THR A 320 13.01 17.92 6.82
C THR A 320 14.35 17.64 7.49
N PRO A 321 14.36 17.08 8.71
CA PRO A 321 15.59 16.66 9.36
C PRO A 321 16.32 15.59 8.53
N VAL A 322 17.58 15.85 8.19
CA VAL A 322 18.48 14.85 7.60
C VAL A 322 19.39 14.30 8.69
N THR A 323 19.21 13.02 9.01
CA THR A 323 19.93 12.30 10.06
C THR A 323 20.59 11.04 9.49
N LYS A 324 21.39 10.36 10.32
CA LYS A 324 22.02 9.07 9.96
C LYS A 324 21.03 7.91 9.82
N SER A 325 19.74 8.16 10.01
CA SER A 325 18.65 7.20 9.85
C SER A 325 17.60 7.66 8.82
N SER A 326 17.90 8.70 8.04
CA SER A 326 17.00 9.18 6.99
C SER A 326 16.85 8.17 5.85
N LEU A 327 15.65 8.15 5.30
CA LEU A 327 15.23 7.36 4.15
C LEU A 327 15.08 8.27 2.93
N LEU A 328 15.41 7.74 1.75
CA LEU A 328 15.03 8.34 0.47
C LEU A 328 13.98 7.46 -0.19
N VAL A 329 12.90 8.08 -0.64
CA VAL A 329 11.85 7.46 -1.44
C VAL A 329 11.94 8.01 -2.86
N PRO A 330 12.70 7.35 -3.75
CA PRO A 330 12.95 7.85 -5.09
C PRO A 330 11.73 7.76 -6.01
N PHE A 331 10.81 6.82 -5.77
CA PHE A 331 9.61 6.65 -6.58
C PHE A 331 8.50 5.93 -5.80
N VAL A 332 7.27 6.18 -6.23
CA VAL A 332 6.09 5.39 -5.88
C VAL A 332 5.28 5.14 -7.15
N ALA A 333 4.97 3.88 -7.45
CA ALA A 333 4.22 3.49 -8.63
C ALA A 333 3.20 2.39 -8.30
N GLY A 334 1.91 2.71 -8.38
CA GLY A 334 0.86 1.78 -7.94
C GLY A 334 0.98 1.50 -6.43
N GLY A 335 1.30 0.25 -6.08
CA GLY A 335 1.68 -0.16 -4.72
C GLY A 335 3.18 -0.23 -4.46
N PHE A 336 4.03 -0.07 -5.49
CA PHE A 336 5.50 -0.10 -5.36
C PHE A 336 6.02 1.14 -4.67
N PHE A 337 6.64 0.95 -3.51
CA PHE A 337 7.27 1.99 -2.72
C PHE A 337 8.76 1.66 -2.55
N GLY A 338 9.61 2.31 -3.34
CA GLY A 338 11.06 2.13 -3.25
C GLY A 338 11.64 2.95 -2.11
N VAL A 339 12.56 2.36 -1.33
CA VAL A 339 13.23 3.05 -0.22
C VAL A 339 14.72 2.77 -0.26
N PHE A 340 15.55 3.82 -0.27
CA PHE A 340 16.99 3.73 -0.06
C PHE A 340 17.37 4.27 1.31
N TYR A 341 18.31 3.62 1.98
CA TYR A 341 18.76 4.03 3.30
C TYR A 341 20.27 3.90 3.52
N GLU A 342 20.98 3.06 2.77
CA GLU A 342 22.44 2.91 2.90
C GLU A 342 23.16 2.91 1.56
N ASP A 343 24.42 3.34 1.59
CA ASP A 343 25.42 3.12 0.55
C ASP A 343 26.08 1.75 0.77
N ALA A 344 26.33 1.01 -0.32
CA ALA A 344 27.16 -0.17 -0.27
C ALA A 344 28.60 0.18 0.17
N PRO A 345 29.32 -0.74 0.83
CA PRO A 345 30.75 -0.52 1.07
C PRO A 345 31.47 -0.38 -0.27
N LEU A 346 32.49 0.49 -0.35
CA LEU A 346 33.24 0.71 -1.59
C LEU A 346 33.93 -0.55 -2.12
N ALA A 347 34.28 -1.47 -1.22
CA ALA A 347 34.84 -2.77 -1.55
C ALA A 347 34.35 -3.83 -0.57
N LEU A 348 34.24 -5.06 -1.06
CA LEU A 348 33.94 -6.25 -0.27
C LEU A 348 35.00 -7.33 -0.56
N PRO A 349 35.93 -7.57 0.37
CA PRO A 349 36.98 -8.56 0.17
C PRO A 349 36.44 -9.98 -0.05
N ALA A 350 37.26 -10.83 -0.66
CA ALA A 350 36.93 -12.24 -0.88
C ALA A 350 36.50 -12.94 0.43
N GLY A 351 35.32 -13.57 0.43
CA GLY A 351 34.78 -14.29 1.58
C GLY A 351 34.18 -13.42 2.70
N GLU A 352 34.32 -12.10 2.63
CA GLU A 352 33.78 -11.18 3.65
C GLU A 352 32.30 -10.86 3.41
N SER A 353 31.63 -10.37 4.45
CA SER A 353 30.22 -9.97 4.41
C SER A 353 29.97 -8.60 5.03
N PHE A 354 28.94 -7.91 4.56
CA PHE A 354 28.38 -6.74 5.25
C PHE A 354 26.89 -6.95 5.55
N GLU A 355 26.39 -6.20 6.53
CA GLU A 355 25.01 -6.28 6.98
C GLU A 355 24.35 -4.90 6.99
N VAL A 356 23.05 -4.88 6.70
CA VAL A 356 22.19 -3.71 6.85
C VAL A 356 20.89 -4.11 7.53
N THR A 357 20.48 -3.34 8.53
CA THR A 357 19.29 -3.62 9.37
C THR A 357 18.21 -2.58 9.16
N ARG A 358 16.95 -3.01 9.18
CA ARG A 358 15.75 -2.16 9.26
C ARG A 358 14.73 -2.76 10.21
N PHE A 359 13.73 -1.97 10.58
CA PHE A 359 12.61 -2.39 11.42
C PHE A 359 11.30 -2.19 10.66
N PHE A 360 10.53 -3.28 10.54
CA PHE A 360 9.16 -3.26 10.06
C PHE A 360 8.22 -3.22 11.27
N VAL A 361 7.51 -2.11 11.44
CA VAL A 361 6.70 -1.79 12.63
C VAL A 361 5.21 -2.01 12.33
N ILE A 362 4.47 -2.57 13.29
CA ILE A 362 3.04 -2.88 13.17
C ILE A 362 2.25 -2.10 14.23
N GLY A 363 1.50 -1.10 13.77
CA GLY A 363 0.59 -0.27 14.55
C GLY A 363 -0.86 -0.80 14.55
N ASP A 364 -1.76 -0.03 15.13
CA ASP A 364 -3.19 -0.37 15.33
C ASP A 364 -4.16 0.37 14.37
N GLY A 365 -3.63 0.93 13.29
CA GLY A 365 -4.42 1.57 12.23
C GLY A 365 -4.06 3.03 11.99
N ASP A 366 -3.42 3.70 12.95
CA ASP A 366 -2.95 5.07 12.79
C ASP A 366 -1.43 5.22 12.74
N VAL A 367 -0.97 6.41 12.35
CA VAL A 367 0.46 6.76 12.27
C VAL A 367 1.07 6.85 13.67
N GLY A 368 0.28 7.31 14.64
CA GLY A 368 0.69 7.50 16.03
C GLY A 368 1.18 6.22 16.71
N SER A 369 0.47 5.10 16.53
CA SER A 369 0.86 3.82 17.13
C SER A 369 2.11 3.20 16.49
N VAL A 370 2.34 3.45 15.20
CA VAL A 370 3.61 3.12 14.55
C VAL A 370 4.73 3.97 15.15
N LEU A 371 4.52 5.28 15.30
CA LEU A 371 5.50 6.21 15.84
C LEU A 371 5.83 5.89 17.31
N ASP A 372 4.86 5.46 18.12
CA ASP A 372 5.07 5.03 19.50
C ASP A 372 6.09 3.88 19.60
N GLU A 373 5.98 2.89 18.72
CA GLU A 373 6.95 1.78 18.67
C GLU A 373 8.32 2.25 18.15
N MET A 374 8.35 3.16 17.17
CA MET A 374 9.61 3.75 16.69
C MET A 374 10.33 4.55 17.80
N HIS A 375 9.57 5.24 18.66
CA HIS A 375 10.13 5.89 19.84
C HIS A 375 10.71 4.87 20.84
N ALA A 376 10.02 3.74 21.04
CA ALA A 376 10.49 2.66 21.90
C ALA A 376 11.81 2.05 21.39
N ILE A 377 11.89 1.75 20.08
CA ILE A 377 13.11 1.27 19.41
C ILE A 377 14.28 2.24 19.60
N ARG A 378 14.04 3.55 19.46
CA ARG A 378 15.07 4.60 19.61
C ARG A 378 15.42 4.92 21.07
N GLY A 379 14.61 4.47 22.04
CA GLY A 379 14.76 4.84 23.45
C GLY A 379 14.63 6.35 23.70
N VAL A 380 13.87 7.07 22.87
CA VAL A 380 13.65 8.51 23.06
C VAL A 380 12.65 8.76 24.19
N ALA A 381 12.91 9.77 25.02
CA ALA A 381 11.96 10.15 26.05
C ALA A 381 10.74 10.81 25.40
N THR A 382 9.53 10.35 25.75
CA THR A 382 8.27 10.88 25.20
C THR A 382 7.36 11.43 26.30
N GLY A 383 6.37 12.24 25.90
CA GLY A 383 5.20 12.59 26.72
C GLY A 383 3.93 12.03 26.09
N THR A 384 2.90 11.77 26.89
CA THR A 384 1.62 11.25 26.41
C THR A 384 0.74 12.41 25.93
N VAL A 385 0.13 12.27 24.77
CA VAL A 385 -0.91 13.19 24.26
C VAL A 385 -2.21 12.43 24.17
N SER A 386 -3.29 13.01 24.69
CA SER A 386 -4.62 12.41 24.60
C SER A 386 -5.71 13.47 24.58
N GLY A 387 -6.87 13.11 24.05
CA GLY A 387 -7.99 14.04 23.95
C GLY A 387 -9.30 13.38 23.60
N GLN A 388 -10.35 14.18 23.61
CA GLN A 388 -11.65 13.82 23.06
C GLN A 388 -12.07 14.88 22.04
N VAL A 389 -12.50 14.42 20.88
CA VAL A 389 -12.91 15.25 19.75
C VAL A 389 -14.43 15.34 19.74
N PHE A 390 -14.95 16.57 19.68
CA PHE A 390 -16.37 16.83 19.61
C PHE A 390 -16.75 17.52 18.30
N GLU A 391 -17.94 17.21 17.81
CA GLU A 391 -18.56 17.92 16.70
C GLU A 391 -18.86 19.36 17.08
N GLU A 392 -18.47 20.30 16.20
CA GLU A 392 -18.78 21.73 16.36
C GLU A 392 -20.28 21.96 16.54
N VAL A 393 -21.09 21.26 15.74
CA VAL A 393 -22.54 21.31 15.84
C VAL A 393 -23.04 20.12 16.67
N GLY A 394 -23.70 20.43 17.79
CA GLY A 394 -24.38 19.45 18.65
C GLY A 394 -23.52 18.91 19.81
N GLY A 395 -22.18 18.98 19.70
CA GLY A 395 -21.26 18.64 20.80
C GLY A 395 -21.18 17.16 21.15
N GLN A 396 -21.72 16.28 20.31
CA GLN A 396 -21.47 14.83 20.40
C GLN A 396 -20.02 14.50 20.06
N ALA A 397 -19.55 13.33 20.50
CA ALA A 397 -18.26 12.79 20.09
C ALA A 397 -18.21 12.69 18.56
N ALA A 398 -17.10 13.13 17.96
CA ALA A 398 -16.88 12.97 16.54
C ALA A 398 -16.54 11.51 16.21
N THR A 399 -17.13 10.99 15.15
CA THR A 399 -16.74 9.71 14.52
C THR A 399 -16.16 9.99 13.14
N ASP A 400 -15.45 9.00 12.59
CA ASP A 400 -14.92 9.06 11.22
C ASP A 400 -14.03 10.30 11.02
N ALA A 401 -13.21 10.57 12.03
CA ALA A 401 -12.34 11.73 12.12
C ALA A 401 -10.92 11.31 12.46
N SER A 402 -9.97 12.17 12.13
CA SER A 402 -8.55 11.99 12.42
C SER A 402 -7.97 13.27 12.98
N VAL A 403 -7.09 13.15 13.97
CA VAL A 403 -6.30 14.26 14.51
C VAL A 403 -4.94 14.28 13.82
N LEU A 404 -4.66 15.36 13.10
CA LEU A 404 -3.36 15.60 12.47
C LEU A 404 -2.50 16.42 13.43
N VAL A 405 -1.25 16.00 13.66
CA VAL A 405 -0.30 16.67 14.54
C VAL A 405 0.86 17.23 13.73
N TYR A 406 1.15 18.51 13.96
CA TYR A 406 2.20 19.27 13.32
C TYR A 406 3.27 19.61 14.34
N GLN A 407 4.54 19.28 14.06
CA GLN A 407 5.68 19.87 14.75
C GLN A 407 5.75 21.35 14.43
N ARG A 408 6.08 22.17 15.44
CA ARG A 408 6.31 23.60 15.31
C ARG A 408 7.75 23.92 15.71
N ASP A 409 8.46 24.62 14.82
CA ASP A 409 9.80 25.11 15.13
C ASP A 409 9.79 26.50 15.82
N ASP A 410 10.98 26.97 16.19
CA ASP A 410 11.17 28.27 16.86
C ASP A 410 10.75 29.48 15.98
N LEU A 411 10.65 29.29 14.66
CA LEU A 411 10.17 30.30 13.71
C LEU A 411 8.64 30.25 13.52
N GLY A 412 7.96 29.31 14.18
CA GLY A 412 6.52 29.08 14.06
C GLY A 412 6.11 28.34 12.79
N ARG A 413 7.07 27.81 12.01
CA ARG A 413 6.79 26.97 10.84
C ARG A 413 6.21 25.65 11.34
N ARG A 414 5.28 25.09 10.58
CA ARG A 414 4.55 23.86 10.92
C ARG A 414 4.84 22.78 9.90
N ARG A 415 5.16 21.59 10.40
CA ARG A 415 5.42 20.39 9.60
C ARG A 415 4.55 19.25 10.10
N LEU A 416 3.75 18.66 9.22
CA LEU A 416 2.91 17.51 9.59
C LEU A 416 3.81 16.36 10.04
N TYR A 417 3.54 15.77 11.20
CA TYR A 417 4.45 14.83 11.85
C TYR A 417 3.78 13.51 12.22
N SER A 418 2.52 13.54 12.66
CA SER A 418 1.78 12.33 13.03
C SER A 418 0.28 12.50 12.78
N GLN A 419 -0.45 11.39 12.86
CA GLN A 419 -1.91 11.33 12.79
C GLN A 419 -2.42 10.28 13.78
N TYR A 420 -3.53 10.58 14.45
CA TYR A 420 -4.25 9.67 15.32
C TYR A 420 -5.68 9.46 14.83
N THR A 421 -6.14 8.22 14.80
CA THR A 421 -7.52 7.90 14.45
C THR A 421 -8.41 8.18 15.66
N VAL A 422 -9.52 8.89 15.45
CA VAL A 422 -10.49 9.16 16.51
C VAL A 422 -11.36 7.93 16.71
N GLN A 423 -11.35 7.36 17.91
CA GLN A 423 -12.16 6.21 18.27
C GLN A 423 -13.66 6.56 18.30
N ALA A 424 -14.54 5.55 18.29
CA ALA A 424 -16.00 5.75 18.23
C ALA A 424 -16.60 6.57 19.39
N ASN A 425 -15.91 6.63 20.53
CA ASN A 425 -16.27 7.47 21.68
C ASN A 425 -15.70 8.92 21.58
N GLY A 426 -15.04 9.25 20.48
CA GLY A 426 -14.36 10.51 20.23
C GLY A 426 -12.94 10.61 20.79
N THR A 427 -12.39 9.57 21.42
CA THR A 427 -11.07 9.67 22.07
C THR A 427 -9.92 9.33 21.12
N PHE A 428 -8.75 9.89 21.41
CA PHE A 428 -7.48 9.51 20.79
C PHE A 428 -6.34 9.63 21.82
N SER A 429 -5.26 8.88 21.60
CA SER A 429 -4.07 8.95 22.44
C SER A 429 -2.84 8.40 21.74
N GLY A 430 -1.67 8.87 22.16
CA GLY A 430 -0.37 8.28 21.81
C GLY A 430 0.76 9.04 22.49
N THR A 431 1.98 8.91 21.98
CA THR A 431 3.16 9.59 22.53
C THR A 431 3.86 10.46 21.48
N LEU A 432 4.51 11.52 21.94
CA LEU A 432 5.33 12.41 21.13
C LEU A 432 6.60 12.78 21.89
N GLU A 433 7.66 13.11 21.17
CA GLU A 433 8.86 13.69 21.75
C GLU A 433 8.55 15.06 22.38
N PRO A 434 9.30 15.50 23.42
CA PRO A 434 9.18 16.83 23.98
C PRO A 434 9.35 17.90 22.91
N GLY A 435 8.40 18.84 22.85
CA GLY A 435 8.42 19.84 21.80
C GLY A 435 7.15 20.67 21.74
N GLU A 436 7.14 21.56 20.76
CA GLU A 436 6.04 22.47 20.45
C GLU A 436 5.26 21.92 19.26
N TYR A 437 3.93 21.82 19.41
CA TYR A 437 3.07 21.20 18.41
C TYR A 437 1.82 22.01 18.15
N SER A 438 1.20 21.73 17.01
CA SER A 438 -0.17 22.13 16.69
C SER A 438 -0.96 20.91 16.25
N LEU A 439 -2.28 20.93 16.42
CA LEU A 439 -3.16 19.90 15.90
C LEU A 439 -4.37 20.49 15.19
N ARG A 440 -4.97 19.69 14.31
CA ARG A 440 -6.30 19.96 13.74
C ARG A 440 -6.99 18.65 13.36
N VAL A 441 -8.28 18.71 13.11
CA VAL A 441 -9.13 17.55 12.79
C VAL A 441 -9.49 17.55 11.32
N THR A 442 -9.48 16.36 10.72
CA THR A 442 -9.90 16.06 9.35
C THR A 442 -10.88 14.88 9.33
N GLY A 443 -11.58 14.68 8.22
CA GLY A 443 -12.48 13.54 7.98
C GLY A 443 -13.38 13.74 6.76
N GLU A 444 -14.13 12.71 6.39
CA GLU A 444 -14.94 12.70 5.15
C GLU A 444 -15.97 13.84 5.10
N GLY A 445 -15.92 14.64 4.03
CA GLY A 445 -16.81 15.79 3.84
C GLY A 445 -16.64 16.92 4.86
N ARG A 446 -15.66 16.83 5.76
CA ARG A 446 -15.42 17.82 6.81
C ARG A 446 -14.46 18.90 6.33
N PRO A 447 -14.75 20.19 6.58
CA PRO A 447 -13.71 21.20 6.53
C PRO A 447 -12.63 20.90 7.58
N LEU A 448 -11.37 21.22 7.28
CA LEU A 448 -10.30 21.14 8.27
C LEU A 448 -10.57 22.09 9.43
N SER A 449 -10.39 21.61 10.67
CA SER A 449 -10.53 22.47 11.84
C SER A 449 -9.41 23.52 11.89
N PRO A 450 -9.61 24.64 12.63
CA PRO A 450 -8.52 25.52 13.01
C PRO A 450 -7.40 24.76 13.74
N LEU A 451 -6.17 25.28 13.63
CA LEU A 451 -5.03 24.76 14.36
C LEU A 451 -5.12 25.15 15.84
N ALA A 452 -4.83 24.19 16.71
CA ALA A 452 -4.71 24.39 18.16
C ALA A 452 -3.29 24.03 18.62
N ASP A 453 -2.63 24.97 19.29
CA ASP A 453 -1.25 24.81 19.75
C ASP A 453 -1.19 24.14 21.12
N PHE A 454 -0.21 23.26 21.32
CA PHE A 454 0.07 22.58 22.58
C PHE A 454 1.56 22.25 22.73
N THR A 455 1.98 21.94 23.96
CA THR A 455 3.36 21.57 24.29
C THR A 455 3.40 20.17 24.90
N VAL A 456 4.39 19.39 24.51
CA VAL A 456 4.66 18.06 25.08
C VAL A 456 5.92 18.12 25.92
N LYS A 457 5.90 17.46 27.08
CA LYS A 457 7.04 17.34 27.99
C LYS A 457 7.26 15.87 28.34
N ALA A 458 8.53 15.48 28.45
CA ALA A 458 8.90 14.11 28.76
C ALA A 458 8.24 13.63 30.07
N GLY A 459 7.64 12.45 30.04
CA GLY A 459 6.98 11.81 31.18
C GLY A 459 5.73 12.53 31.69
N GLN A 460 5.22 13.53 30.97
CA GLN A 460 3.99 14.24 31.33
C GLN A 460 2.86 13.88 30.37
N ALA A 461 1.62 13.90 30.89
CA ALA A 461 0.42 13.79 30.09
C ALA A 461 -0.09 15.18 29.69
N THR A 462 -0.25 15.39 28.39
CA THR A 462 -0.87 16.58 27.80
C THR A 462 -2.26 16.21 27.30
N SER A 463 -3.29 16.89 27.80
CA SER A 463 -4.67 16.72 27.34
C SER A 463 -5.07 17.86 26.40
N VAL A 464 -5.70 17.51 25.29
CA VAL A 464 -6.18 18.45 24.28
C VAL A 464 -7.66 18.18 23.95
N GLN A 465 -8.40 19.21 23.59
CA GLN A 465 -9.83 19.11 23.25
C GLN A 465 -10.10 19.75 21.89
N PRO A 466 -9.70 19.08 20.79
CA PRO A 466 -10.00 19.59 19.46
C PRO A 466 -11.49 19.52 19.15
N VAL A 467 -11.89 20.36 18.19
CA VAL A 467 -13.26 20.37 17.63
C VAL A 467 -13.20 19.93 16.18
N ALA A 468 -14.06 18.97 15.81
CA ALA A 468 -14.27 18.58 14.42
C ALA A 468 -15.30 19.50 13.77
N MET A 469 -15.01 19.98 12.56
CA MET A 469 -16.02 20.70 11.77
C MET A 469 -17.09 19.70 11.30
N THR A 470 -18.36 20.07 11.44
CA THR A 470 -19.47 19.16 11.14
C THR A 470 -19.83 19.19 9.65
N PRO A 471 -19.82 18.05 8.95
CA PRO A 471 -20.16 17.99 7.53
C PRO A 471 -21.67 18.18 7.33
N ALA A 472 -22.06 18.39 6.07
CA ALA A 472 -23.44 18.34 5.64
C ALA A 472 -23.70 17.04 4.87
N ARG A 473 -24.99 16.67 4.75
CA ARG A 473 -25.41 15.43 4.05
C ARG A 473 -26.46 15.72 2.99
N ILE A 474 -26.26 15.16 1.79
CA ILE A 474 -27.28 15.14 0.73
C ILE A 474 -27.62 13.70 0.42
N VAL A 475 -28.88 13.32 0.64
CA VAL A 475 -29.42 12.00 0.32
C VAL A 475 -30.18 12.08 -1.00
N VAL A 476 -29.74 11.35 -2.01
CA VAL A 476 -30.38 11.29 -3.32
C VAL A 476 -31.08 9.94 -3.49
N ASN A 477 -32.41 9.97 -3.58
CA ASN A 477 -33.19 8.78 -3.93
C ASN A 477 -33.32 8.70 -5.45
N ILE A 478 -32.83 7.62 -6.04
CA ILE A 478 -32.74 7.39 -7.48
C ILE A 478 -33.81 6.38 -7.89
N TYR A 479 -34.65 6.78 -8.84
CA TYR A 479 -35.74 5.97 -9.37
C TYR A 479 -35.60 5.75 -10.88
N ASN A 480 -36.17 4.66 -11.38
CA ASN A 480 -36.39 4.43 -12.81
C ASN A 480 -37.74 5.02 -13.28
N GLY A 481 -38.03 4.90 -14.59
CA GLY A 481 -39.24 5.49 -15.20
C GLY A 481 -40.57 4.88 -14.72
N ASP A 482 -40.53 3.66 -14.18
CA ASP A 482 -41.64 2.93 -13.55
C ASP A 482 -41.78 3.23 -12.04
N GLY A 483 -40.88 4.03 -11.48
CA GLY A 483 -40.94 4.49 -10.08
C GLY A 483 -40.34 3.52 -9.07
N ALA A 484 -39.75 2.41 -9.51
CA ALA A 484 -38.92 1.55 -8.67
C ALA A 484 -37.54 2.19 -8.43
N ARG A 485 -36.89 1.78 -7.35
CA ARG A 485 -35.52 2.21 -7.07
C ARG A 485 -34.56 1.54 -8.04
N ALA A 486 -33.52 2.26 -8.45
CA ALA A 486 -32.54 1.76 -9.39
C ALA A 486 -31.12 2.13 -8.95
N PRO A 487 -30.10 1.35 -9.34
CA PRO A 487 -28.73 1.72 -9.09
C PRO A 487 -28.38 3.01 -9.85
N GLY A 488 -27.46 3.80 -9.31
CA GLY A 488 -27.02 5.03 -9.97
C GLY A 488 -25.97 5.77 -9.19
N LYS A 489 -25.35 6.75 -9.85
CA LYS A 489 -24.35 7.64 -9.25
C LYS A 489 -24.95 9.01 -9.00
N ALA A 490 -24.65 9.58 -7.84
CA ALA A 490 -24.88 11.00 -7.54
C ALA A 490 -23.53 11.70 -7.35
N THR A 491 -23.44 12.95 -7.80
CA THR A 491 -22.24 13.77 -7.72
C THR A 491 -22.63 15.18 -7.29
N ALA A 492 -22.01 15.70 -6.22
CA ALA A 492 -22.15 17.09 -5.81
C ALA A 492 -21.10 17.93 -6.54
N VAL A 493 -21.55 18.82 -7.43
CA VAL A 493 -20.68 19.74 -8.16
C VAL A 493 -20.73 21.12 -7.51
N GLY A 494 -19.59 21.57 -7.01
CA GLY A 494 -19.39 22.91 -6.45
C GLY A 494 -18.82 23.90 -7.47
N VAL A 495 -18.74 25.16 -7.08
CA VAL A 495 -18.04 26.23 -7.81
C VAL A 495 -17.10 26.94 -6.85
N TYR A 496 -15.84 27.13 -7.23
CA TYR A 496 -14.88 27.90 -6.42
C TYR A 496 -14.81 29.37 -6.86
N ASP A 497 -14.35 30.25 -5.98
CA ASP A 497 -14.35 31.70 -6.20
C ASP A 497 -13.40 32.14 -7.33
N ALA A 498 -13.73 33.26 -7.97
CA ALA A 498 -13.00 33.77 -9.14
C ALA A 498 -11.57 34.20 -8.79
N GLN A 499 -11.32 34.51 -7.52
CA GLN A 499 -9.99 34.83 -7.01
C GLN A 499 -9.01 33.66 -7.11
N PHE A 500 -9.50 32.43 -7.26
CA PHE A 500 -8.68 31.23 -7.43
C PHE A 500 -8.53 30.81 -8.89
N ALA A 501 -9.10 31.56 -9.84
CA ALA A 501 -9.06 31.24 -11.26
C ALA A 501 -7.62 31.04 -11.75
N GLY A 502 -7.36 29.89 -12.39
CA GLY A 502 -6.05 29.53 -12.95
C GLY A 502 -4.99 29.16 -11.92
N ARG A 503 -5.33 29.10 -10.63
CA ARG A 503 -4.42 28.58 -9.58
C ARG A 503 -4.52 27.06 -9.50
N PRO A 504 -3.43 26.34 -9.16
CA PRO A 504 -3.50 24.91 -8.91
C PRO A 504 -4.48 24.58 -7.76
N THR A 505 -5.45 23.69 -8.01
CA THR A 505 -6.51 23.36 -7.03
C THR A 505 -5.97 22.80 -5.72
N ARG A 506 -4.85 22.07 -5.77
CA ARG A 506 -4.14 21.54 -4.58
C ARG A 506 -3.68 22.62 -3.59
N GLU A 507 -3.67 23.90 -3.97
CA GLU A 507 -3.26 25.00 -3.08
C GLU A 507 -4.41 25.59 -2.25
N PHE A 508 -5.66 25.34 -2.61
CA PHE A 508 -6.79 26.03 -1.98
C PHE A 508 -8.07 25.20 -1.85
N LEU A 509 -8.28 24.19 -2.71
CA LEU A 509 -9.53 23.46 -2.78
C LEU A 509 -9.56 22.25 -1.83
N PHE A 510 -8.40 21.64 -1.62
CA PHE A 510 -8.17 20.46 -0.78
C PHE A 510 -6.71 20.42 -0.32
N ASP A 511 -6.43 19.71 0.78
CA ASP A 511 -5.10 19.48 1.32
C ASP A 511 -4.78 17.97 1.38
N LEU A 512 -4.05 17.47 0.37
CA LEU A 512 -3.67 16.06 0.30
C LEU A 512 -2.71 15.66 1.43
N LYS A 513 -1.90 16.58 1.94
CA LYS A 513 -1.01 16.28 3.08
C LYS A 513 -1.86 15.91 4.29
N ALA A 514 -3.00 16.58 4.45
CA ALA A 514 -3.99 16.32 5.49
C ALA A 514 -4.89 15.11 5.23
N GLY A 515 -4.71 14.40 4.11
CA GLY A 515 -5.54 13.25 3.75
C GLY A 515 -6.93 13.63 3.24
N GLU A 516 -7.15 14.88 2.82
CA GLU A 516 -8.40 15.20 2.10
C GLU A 516 -8.42 14.52 0.73
N GLU A 517 -9.62 14.21 0.23
CA GLU A 517 -9.79 13.67 -1.11
C GLU A 517 -9.41 14.69 -2.19
N TYR A 518 -8.85 14.18 -3.29
CA TYR A 518 -8.60 14.97 -4.48
C TYR A 518 -9.92 15.43 -5.10
N ARG A 519 -10.12 16.75 -5.19
CA ARG A 519 -11.33 17.33 -5.79
C ARG A 519 -11.05 17.76 -7.22
N SER A 520 -11.46 16.93 -8.16
CA SER A 520 -11.26 17.17 -9.59
C SER A 520 -12.02 18.41 -10.07
N ALA A 521 -11.30 19.30 -10.74
CA ALA A 521 -11.89 20.42 -11.47
C ALA A 521 -12.50 19.95 -12.80
N ASP A 522 -13.28 20.81 -13.44
CA ASP A 522 -13.95 20.55 -14.73
C ASP A 522 -13.01 20.48 -15.95
N LEU A 523 -11.70 20.74 -15.76
CA LEU A 523 -10.67 20.76 -16.79
C LEU A 523 -10.95 21.79 -17.92
N VAL A 524 -11.83 22.76 -17.66
CA VAL A 524 -12.11 23.87 -18.56
C VAL A 524 -11.23 25.05 -18.12
N PRO A 525 -10.59 25.78 -19.05
CA PRO A 525 -9.83 26.97 -18.68
C PRO A 525 -10.70 27.99 -17.95
N ASP A 526 -10.26 28.37 -16.75
CA ASP A 526 -10.98 29.29 -15.89
C ASP A 526 -11.17 30.68 -16.51
N THR A 527 -12.37 31.22 -16.34
CA THR A 527 -12.76 32.58 -16.68
C THR A 527 -13.59 33.18 -15.54
N ASP A 528 -14.07 34.41 -15.71
CA ASP A 528 -15.03 35.01 -14.79
C ASP A 528 -16.37 34.26 -14.75
N ASP A 529 -16.69 33.46 -15.79
CA ASP A 529 -17.88 32.61 -15.82
C ASP A 529 -17.78 31.49 -14.76
N PRO A 530 -18.71 31.43 -13.79
CA PRO A 530 -18.78 30.33 -12.82
C PRO A 530 -18.86 28.93 -13.44
N ALA A 531 -19.29 28.81 -14.70
CA ALA A 531 -19.40 27.54 -15.41
C ALA A 531 -18.04 26.89 -15.72
N THR A 532 -16.94 27.65 -15.68
CA THR A 532 -15.56 27.18 -15.94
C THR A 532 -14.74 27.07 -14.65
N ARG A 533 -15.39 27.03 -13.47
CA ARG A 533 -14.75 26.99 -12.16
C ARG A 533 -15.39 25.94 -11.27
N ARG A 534 -15.79 24.82 -11.89
CA ARG A 534 -16.52 23.76 -11.21
C ARG A 534 -15.57 22.69 -10.71
N TYR A 535 -15.99 22.03 -9.65
CA TYR A 535 -15.26 20.90 -9.08
C TYR A 535 -16.23 19.88 -8.49
N ILE A 536 -15.77 18.64 -8.37
CA ILE A 536 -16.50 17.58 -7.68
C ILE A 536 -16.17 17.67 -6.19
N GLU A 537 -17.18 17.95 -5.36
CA GLU A 537 -17.05 17.96 -3.90
C GLU A 537 -17.14 16.55 -3.32
N ALA A 538 -18.08 15.75 -3.83
CA ALA A 538 -18.30 14.37 -3.42
C ALA A 538 -19.01 13.59 -4.52
N ALA A 539 -18.81 12.28 -4.56
CA ALA A 539 -19.58 11.36 -5.38
C ALA A 539 -19.98 10.13 -4.57
N ALA A 540 -21.15 9.58 -4.86
CA ALA A 540 -21.65 8.37 -4.22
C ALA A 540 -22.37 7.51 -5.24
N VAL A 541 -22.14 6.20 -5.16
CA VAL A 541 -22.85 5.18 -5.95
C VAL A 541 -23.84 4.45 -5.06
N ALA A 542 -25.01 4.12 -5.61
CA ALA A 542 -26.07 3.39 -4.94
C ALA A 542 -26.43 2.13 -5.73
N ASP A 543 -26.59 1.01 -5.04
CA ASP A 543 -27.17 -0.24 -5.54
C ASP A 543 -28.70 -0.25 -5.35
N ASP A 544 -29.14 0.19 -4.18
CA ASP A 544 -30.54 0.23 -3.74
C ASP A 544 -31.27 1.54 -4.10
N GLY A 545 -30.62 2.42 -4.86
CA GLY A 545 -31.13 3.75 -5.22
C GLY A 545 -31.09 4.81 -4.10
N ALA A 546 -30.35 4.62 -3.00
CA ALA A 546 -30.06 5.67 -2.02
C ALA A 546 -28.57 6.05 -2.00
N ALA A 547 -28.22 7.13 -2.70
CA ALA A 547 -26.87 7.69 -2.64
C ALA A 547 -26.76 8.73 -1.52
N VAL A 548 -25.71 8.66 -0.70
CA VAL A 548 -25.44 9.61 0.39
C VAL A 548 -24.14 10.33 0.09
N LEU A 549 -24.22 11.65 -0.05
CA LEU A 549 -23.07 12.53 -0.27
C LEU A 549 -22.74 13.23 1.05
N HIS A 550 -21.54 13.01 1.56
CA HIS A 550 -20.95 13.77 2.66
C HIS A 550 -20.19 14.95 2.05
N VAL A 551 -20.62 16.18 2.35
CA VAL A 551 -20.09 17.39 1.70
C VAL A 551 -19.78 18.45 2.75
N ARG A 552 -18.83 19.33 2.43
CA ARG A 552 -18.65 20.56 3.21
C ARG A 552 -19.94 21.40 3.14
N PRO A 553 -20.24 22.24 4.14
CA PRO A 553 -21.35 23.17 4.05
C PRO A 553 -21.19 24.09 2.84
N GLY A 554 -22.23 24.22 2.00
CA GLY A 554 -22.10 24.91 0.73
C GLY A 554 -23.32 24.81 -0.18
N THR A 555 -23.19 25.34 -1.39
CA THR A 555 -24.18 25.22 -2.46
C THR A 555 -23.62 24.35 -3.57
N TYR A 556 -24.38 23.34 -3.97
CA TYR A 556 -23.97 22.33 -4.94
C TYR A 556 -25.04 22.10 -5.98
N THR A 557 -24.63 21.85 -7.22
CA THR A 557 -25.48 21.22 -8.23
C THR A 557 -25.29 19.72 -8.13
N VAL A 558 -26.32 19.02 -7.68
CA VAL A 558 -26.30 17.56 -7.56
C VAL A 558 -26.71 16.97 -8.89
N VAL A 559 -25.79 16.24 -9.51
CA VAL A 559 -25.98 15.54 -10.78
C VAL A 559 -26.16 14.05 -10.51
N THR A 560 -27.15 13.42 -11.14
CA THR A 560 -27.36 11.97 -11.07
C THR A 560 -27.29 11.34 -12.46
N SER A 561 -26.59 10.23 -12.58
CA SER A 561 -26.36 9.47 -13.81
C SER A 561 -26.48 7.95 -13.62
N ARG A 562 -26.64 7.22 -14.73
CA ARG A 562 -26.62 5.75 -14.80
C ARG A 562 -25.87 5.24 -16.03
N GLY A 563 -24.76 5.88 -16.38
CA GLY A 563 -24.01 5.60 -17.60
C GLY A 563 -24.52 6.31 -18.86
N PRO A 564 -23.86 6.07 -20.01
CA PRO A 564 -24.05 6.82 -21.26
C PRO A 564 -25.39 6.60 -21.96
N GLU A 565 -26.15 5.57 -21.57
CA GLU A 565 -27.47 5.30 -22.15
C GLU A 565 -28.59 6.17 -21.54
N PHE A 566 -28.30 6.83 -20.42
CA PHE A 566 -29.24 7.62 -19.63
C PHE A 566 -28.89 9.11 -19.71
N ASP A 567 -29.93 9.94 -19.75
CA ASP A 567 -29.81 11.38 -19.55
C ASP A 567 -29.58 11.69 -18.07
N THR A 568 -28.90 12.80 -17.79
CA THR A 568 -28.61 13.22 -16.41
C THR A 568 -29.79 13.94 -15.78
N TRP A 569 -29.89 13.87 -14.45
CA TRP A 569 -30.81 14.71 -13.67
C TRP A 569 -30.03 15.66 -12.79
N GLN A 570 -30.44 16.93 -12.68
CA GLN A 570 -29.71 17.94 -11.92
C GLN A 570 -30.63 18.72 -10.97
N THR A 571 -30.15 19.02 -9.77
CA THR A 571 -30.84 19.90 -8.81
C THR A 571 -29.83 20.67 -7.98
N THR A 572 -29.99 21.99 -7.89
CA THR A 572 -29.16 22.83 -7.02
C THR A 572 -29.72 22.84 -5.60
N VAL A 573 -28.84 22.64 -4.62
CA VAL A 573 -29.17 22.61 -3.20
C VAL A 573 -28.12 23.37 -2.38
N THR A 574 -28.58 24.08 -1.36
CA THR A 574 -27.71 24.66 -0.32
C THR A 574 -27.89 23.87 0.97
N VAL A 575 -26.77 23.50 1.59
CA VAL A 575 -26.70 22.73 2.83
C VAL A 575 -25.81 23.43 3.85
N ALA A 576 -26.28 23.56 5.09
CA ALA A 576 -25.52 24.07 6.23
C ALA A 576 -24.85 22.93 7.02
N ALA A 577 -23.91 23.26 7.91
CA ALA A 577 -23.26 22.30 8.82
C ALA A 577 -24.29 21.50 9.63
N GLY A 578 -24.13 20.18 9.68
CA GLY A 578 -25.06 19.25 10.33
C GLY A 578 -26.42 19.10 9.63
N GLN A 579 -26.68 19.81 8.54
CA GLN A 579 -27.94 19.72 7.81
C GLN A 579 -27.95 18.48 6.91
N THR A 580 -29.09 17.79 6.87
CA THR A 580 -29.39 16.78 5.86
C THR A 580 -30.46 17.29 4.90
N LYS A 581 -30.24 17.16 3.59
CA LYS A 581 -31.25 17.40 2.54
C LYS A 581 -31.53 16.11 1.77
N SER A 582 -32.78 15.91 1.38
CA SER A 582 -33.19 14.76 0.57
C SER A 582 -33.70 15.21 -0.79
N LEU A 583 -33.21 14.57 -1.84
CA LEU A 583 -33.60 14.76 -3.23
C LEU A 583 -34.22 13.47 -3.78
N SER A 584 -34.99 13.59 -4.86
CA SER A 584 -35.55 12.47 -5.61
C SER A 584 -35.33 12.72 -7.10
N HIS A 585 -34.51 11.87 -7.73
CA HIS A 585 -34.11 12.00 -9.13
C HIS A 585 -34.56 10.77 -9.92
N THR A 586 -34.96 10.99 -11.17
CA THR A 586 -35.40 9.91 -12.07
C THR A 586 -34.68 10.05 -13.42
N PRO A 587 -33.39 9.64 -13.51
CA PRO A 587 -32.67 9.61 -14.78
C PRO A 587 -33.44 8.78 -15.82
N ARG A 588 -33.53 9.28 -17.05
CA ARG A 588 -34.31 8.64 -18.13
C ARG A 588 -33.36 7.97 -19.11
N ARG A 589 -33.63 6.73 -19.50
CA ARG A 589 -32.94 6.09 -20.63
C ARG A 589 -33.32 6.84 -21.91
N VAL A 590 -32.32 7.25 -22.69
CA VAL A 590 -32.51 8.03 -23.93
C VAL A 590 -31.83 7.41 -25.15
N VAL A 591 -30.96 6.42 -24.94
CA VAL A 591 -30.37 5.61 -26.01
C VAL A 591 -31.01 4.22 -25.99
N ASP A 592 -31.50 3.77 -27.14
CA ASP A 592 -31.99 2.40 -27.32
C ASP A 592 -30.81 1.49 -27.68
N THR A 593 -30.48 0.57 -26.77
CA THR A 593 -29.42 -0.42 -26.94
C THR A 593 -29.97 -1.85 -27.00
N ALA A 594 -31.24 -2.03 -27.42
CA ALA A 594 -31.82 -3.36 -27.61
C ALA A 594 -30.94 -4.25 -28.51
N GLY A 595 -30.58 -5.43 -28.00
CA GLY A 595 -29.70 -6.38 -28.67
C GLY A 595 -28.20 -6.17 -28.46
N TRP A 596 -27.81 -5.15 -27.68
CA TRP A 596 -26.43 -4.88 -27.27
C TRP A 596 -26.27 -5.11 -25.75
N ILE A 597 -25.03 -5.28 -25.30
CA ILE A 597 -24.67 -5.42 -23.89
C ILE A 597 -23.53 -4.44 -23.58
N ALA A 598 -23.68 -3.63 -22.55
CA ALA A 598 -22.58 -2.81 -22.02
C ALA A 598 -21.62 -3.66 -21.19
N MET A 599 -20.35 -3.74 -21.61
CA MET A 599 -19.34 -4.58 -20.97
C MET A 599 -18.11 -3.78 -20.52
N ASP A 600 -17.56 -4.16 -19.37
CA ASP A 600 -16.22 -3.77 -18.93
C ASP A 600 -15.38 -5.02 -18.68
N SER A 601 -14.31 -5.21 -19.46
CA SER A 601 -13.47 -6.41 -19.45
C SER A 601 -12.15 -6.26 -18.70
N HIS A 602 -11.94 -5.13 -18.02
CA HIS A 602 -10.69 -4.86 -17.30
C HIS A 602 -10.95 -4.05 -16.04
N LEU A 603 -11.16 -4.74 -14.92
CA LEU A 603 -11.56 -4.16 -13.63
C LEU A 603 -10.77 -4.74 -12.46
N HIS A 604 -10.35 -3.85 -11.57
CA HIS A 604 -9.64 -4.17 -10.32
C HIS A 604 -10.49 -3.86 -9.08
N SER A 605 -10.32 -4.67 -8.05
CA SER A 605 -10.95 -4.58 -6.75
C SER A 605 -9.88 -4.71 -5.66
N VAL A 606 -10.30 -4.77 -4.40
CA VAL A 606 -9.39 -4.87 -3.23
C VAL A 606 -8.38 -6.03 -3.29
N ASN A 607 -8.68 -7.07 -4.07
CA ASN A 607 -7.77 -8.20 -4.26
C ASN A 607 -6.59 -7.86 -5.19
N SER A 608 -6.65 -6.76 -5.93
CA SER A 608 -5.56 -6.22 -6.74
C SER A 608 -4.71 -5.24 -5.93
N ILE A 609 -3.40 -5.19 -6.20
CA ILE A 609 -2.48 -4.31 -5.46
C ILE A 609 -2.76 -2.82 -5.69
N ASP A 610 -3.33 -2.49 -6.84
CA ASP A 610 -3.52 -1.14 -7.36
C ASP A 610 -4.91 -0.56 -7.02
N SER A 611 -5.78 -1.33 -6.35
CA SER A 611 -7.12 -0.89 -5.95
C SER A 611 -7.44 -1.18 -4.48
N GLY A 612 -7.97 -0.17 -3.78
CA GLY A 612 -8.48 -0.32 -2.40
C GLY A 612 -9.99 -0.55 -2.35
N MET A 613 -10.64 -0.69 -3.52
CA MET A 613 -12.10 -0.72 -3.61
C MET A 613 -12.63 -2.10 -3.24
N GLY A 614 -13.27 -2.21 -2.08
CA GLY A 614 -13.93 -3.45 -1.65
C GLY A 614 -14.91 -4.00 -2.70
N LEU A 615 -15.04 -5.33 -2.77
CA LEU A 615 -15.86 -6.02 -3.78
C LEU A 615 -17.30 -5.49 -3.88
N ASN A 616 -17.93 -5.19 -2.74
CA ASN A 616 -19.28 -4.60 -2.72
C ASN A 616 -19.32 -3.23 -3.44
N ALA A 617 -18.37 -2.36 -3.13
CA ALA A 617 -18.27 -1.04 -3.75
C ALA A 617 -17.95 -1.13 -5.25
N ARG A 618 -17.12 -2.10 -5.66
CA ARG A 618 -16.80 -2.36 -7.07
C ARG A 618 -18.03 -2.80 -7.86
N VAL A 619 -18.74 -3.82 -7.40
CA VAL A 619 -19.95 -4.30 -8.08
C VAL A 619 -21.05 -3.24 -8.10
N ARG A 620 -21.21 -2.49 -7.00
CA ARG A 620 -22.14 -1.36 -6.93
C ARG A 620 -21.78 -0.26 -7.93
N SER A 621 -20.51 0.12 -8.05
CA SER A 621 -20.10 1.20 -8.95
C SER A 621 -20.33 0.83 -10.41
N VAL A 622 -19.98 -0.40 -10.82
CA VAL A 622 -20.23 -0.94 -12.16
C VAL A 622 -21.72 -0.91 -12.51
N ALA A 623 -22.57 -1.45 -11.64
CA ALA A 623 -24.02 -1.44 -11.86
C ALA A 623 -24.61 -0.03 -11.84
N ALA A 624 -24.07 0.89 -11.04
CA ALA A 624 -24.46 2.29 -10.99
C ALA A 624 -24.12 3.05 -12.27
N GLU A 625 -23.05 2.66 -12.98
CA GLU A 625 -22.68 3.22 -14.29
C GLU A 625 -23.38 2.53 -15.47
N GLY A 626 -24.35 1.65 -15.21
CA GLY A 626 -25.13 1.00 -16.27
C GLY A 626 -24.37 -0.06 -17.06
N ILE A 627 -23.24 -0.56 -16.55
CA ILE A 627 -22.56 -1.73 -17.12
C ILE A 627 -23.38 -2.98 -16.78
N GLU A 628 -23.57 -3.84 -17.78
CA GLU A 628 -24.44 -5.03 -17.70
C GLU A 628 -23.63 -6.34 -17.61
N PHE A 629 -22.37 -6.33 -18.07
CA PHE A 629 -21.45 -7.47 -17.98
C PHE A 629 -20.04 -7.05 -17.56
N ALA A 630 -19.54 -7.60 -16.45
CA ALA A 630 -18.22 -7.24 -15.91
C ALA A 630 -17.29 -8.45 -15.81
N ILE A 631 -16.01 -8.26 -16.13
CA ILE A 631 -14.98 -9.27 -15.90
C ILE A 631 -14.12 -8.85 -14.70
N SER A 632 -13.97 -9.74 -13.72
CA SER A 632 -13.10 -9.53 -12.57
C SER A 632 -11.66 -9.87 -12.92
N THR A 633 -10.80 -8.87 -13.14
CA THR A 633 -9.43 -9.07 -13.64
C THR A 633 -8.41 -8.48 -12.67
N ASP A 634 -8.50 -8.86 -11.39
CA ASP A 634 -7.50 -8.45 -10.40
C ASP A 634 -6.09 -8.94 -10.78
N HIS A 635 -5.07 -8.17 -10.42
CA HIS A 635 -3.69 -8.51 -10.77
C HIS A 635 -3.25 -9.79 -10.07
N ASN A 636 -2.87 -10.81 -10.87
CA ASN A 636 -2.35 -12.09 -10.38
C ASN A 636 -3.24 -12.77 -9.33
N PHE A 637 -4.54 -12.45 -9.29
CA PHE A 637 -5.51 -12.98 -8.35
C PHE A 637 -6.85 -13.22 -9.05
N VAL A 638 -7.38 -14.45 -8.98
CA VAL A 638 -8.67 -14.78 -9.61
C VAL A 638 -9.80 -14.39 -8.65
N THR A 639 -10.71 -13.52 -9.11
CA THR A 639 -11.84 -13.03 -8.30
C THR A 639 -13.18 -13.44 -8.92
N ASP A 640 -14.18 -13.72 -8.10
CA ASP A 640 -15.56 -13.97 -8.53
C ASP A 640 -16.52 -12.89 -8.01
N TYR A 641 -17.11 -12.10 -8.92
CA TYR A 641 -18.12 -11.09 -8.59
C TYR A 641 -19.54 -11.67 -8.43
N GLN A 642 -19.83 -12.90 -8.86
CA GLN A 642 -21.19 -13.44 -8.84
C GLN A 642 -21.80 -13.53 -7.42
N PRO A 643 -21.07 -13.98 -6.37
CA PRO A 643 -21.57 -13.96 -5.00
C PRO A 643 -21.85 -12.54 -4.49
N VAL A 644 -21.13 -11.54 -5.00
CA VAL A 644 -21.30 -10.12 -4.67
C VAL A 644 -22.57 -9.57 -5.30
N ILE A 645 -22.77 -9.83 -6.59
CA ILE A 645 -23.97 -9.44 -7.33
C ILE A 645 -25.23 -10.00 -6.67
N GLN A 646 -25.17 -11.25 -6.21
CA GLN A 646 -26.29 -11.90 -5.54
C GLN A 646 -26.63 -11.26 -4.20
N ARG A 647 -25.64 -11.02 -3.33
CA ARG A 647 -25.87 -10.47 -1.99
C ARG A 647 -26.27 -8.99 -2.00
N THR A 648 -25.88 -8.22 -3.02
CA THR A 648 -26.30 -6.82 -3.22
C THR A 648 -27.64 -6.71 -3.95
N GLY A 649 -28.20 -7.82 -4.44
CA GLY A 649 -29.48 -7.83 -5.15
C GLY A 649 -29.43 -7.26 -6.57
N LEU A 650 -28.24 -7.23 -7.20
CA LEU A 650 -28.01 -6.58 -8.48
C LEU A 650 -28.17 -7.51 -9.71
N ASN A 651 -28.67 -8.74 -9.54
CA ASN A 651 -28.79 -9.73 -10.63
C ASN A 651 -29.64 -9.26 -11.82
N ASP A 652 -30.58 -8.35 -11.58
CA ASP A 652 -31.44 -7.79 -12.65
C ASP A 652 -30.70 -6.72 -13.49
N PHE A 653 -29.54 -6.24 -13.03
CA PHE A 653 -28.80 -5.14 -13.63
C PHE A 653 -27.41 -5.52 -14.15
N LEU A 654 -26.78 -6.52 -13.54
CA LEU A 654 -25.38 -6.85 -13.79
C LEU A 654 -25.16 -8.36 -13.72
N ASN A 655 -24.38 -8.86 -14.66
CA ASN A 655 -23.82 -10.20 -14.64
C ASN A 655 -22.29 -10.13 -14.79
N SER A 656 -21.57 -11.22 -14.54
CA SER A 656 -20.11 -11.23 -14.59
C SER A 656 -19.52 -12.53 -15.10
N ALA A 657 -18.25 -12.47 -15.50
CA ALA A 657 -17.40 -13.65 -15.66
C ALA A 657 -16.14 -13.51 -14.81
N VAL A 658 -15.67 -14.64 -14.32
CA VAL A 658 -14.40 -14.77 -13.58
C VAL A 658 -13.24 -14.55 -14.54
N GLY A 659 -12.30 -13.71 -14.15
CA GLY A 659 -11.07 -13.48 -14.90
C GLY A 659 -9.85 -13.31 -14.01
N LEU A 660 -8.76 -12.90 -14.66
CA LEU A 660 -7.44 -12.65 -14.08
C LEU A 660 -6.74 -11.65 -14.99
N GLU A 661 -6.12 -10.61 -14.43
CA GLU A 661 -5.06 -9.90 -15.16
C GLU A 661 -3.71 -10.50 -14.75
N LEU A 662 -3.16 -11.37 -15.61
CA LEU A 662 -1.81 -11.87 -15.43
C LEU A 662 -0.83 -10.74 -15.73
N THR A 663 -0.17 -10.29 -14.68
CA THR A 663 0.67 -9.11 -14.67
C THR A 663 2.10 -9.53 -14.51
N THR A 664 2.85 -9.36 -15.60
CA THR A 664 4.30 -9.53 -15.59
C THR A 664 4.97 -8.18 -15.43
N LEU A 665 6.17 -8.15 -14.84
CA LEU A 665 6.92 -6.90 -14.70
C LEU A 665 7.35 -6.34 -16.07
N GLU A 666 7.62 -7.19 -17.06
CA GLU A 666 8.27 -6.77 -18.30
C GLU A 666 7.71 -7.42 -19.57
N SER A 667 7.05 -8.57 -19.51
CA SER A 667 6.46 -9.19 -20.72
C SER A 667 5.13 -8.54 -21.15
N GLY A 668 4.54 -7.68 -20.33
CA GLY A 668 3.22 -7.07 -20.53
C GLY A 668 2.14 -7.66 -19.63
N HIS A 669 0.90 -7.16 -19.78
CA HIS A 669 -0.23 -7.60 -18.97
C HIS A 669 -1.33 -8.23 -19.83
N PHE A 670 -1.94 -9.30 -19.32
CA PHE A 670 -2.83 -10.15 -20.10
C PHE A 670 -4.07 -10.55 -19.31
N ASN A 671 -5.26 -10.21 -19.81
CA ASN A 671 -6.50 -10.74 -19.23
C ASN A 671 -6.80 -12.13 -19.78
N GLY A 672 -7.21 -13.05 -18.90
CA GLY A 672 -7.82 -14.33 -19.26
C GLY A 672 -9.24 -14.42 -18.72
N PHE A 673 -10.22 -14.82 -19.55
CA PHE A 673 -11.61 -15.04 -19.13
C PHE A 673 -12.43 -15.85 -20.18
N PRO A 674 -13.51 -16.56 -19.79
CA PRO A 674 -13.91 -16.88 -18.42
C PRO A 674 -13.06 -18.01 -17.82
N LEU A 675 -12.56 -17.82 -16.61
CA LEU A 675 -11.74 -18.80 -15.88
C LEU A 675 -12.55 -19.58 -14.85
N ASP A 676 -12.02 -20.71 -14.39
CA ASP A 676 -12.52 -21.37 -13.18
C ASP A 676 -11.96 -20.70 -11.92
N TYR A 677 -12.76 -20.68 -10.85
CA TYR A 677 -12.38 -20.13 -9.55
C TYR A 677 -12.02 -21.27 -8.58
N GLU A 678 -10.77 -21.28 -8.10
CA GLU A 678 -10.29 -22.30 -7.16
C GLU A 678 -10.39 -21.86 -5.70
N VAL A 679 -11.35 -22.40 -4.94
CA VAL A 679 -11.61 -22.01 -3.55
C VAL A 679 -10.42 -22.28 -2.60
N GLY A 680 -9.55 -23.23 -2.93
CA GLY A 680 -8.52 -23.72 -2.03
C GLY A 680 -7.23 -22.91 -2.02
N GLN A 681 -6.72 -22.50 -3.18
CA GLN A 681 -5.43 -21.81 -3.29
C GLN A 681 -5.60 -20.31 -3.01
N VAL A 682 -4.59 -19.64 -2.47
CA VAL A 682 -4.64 -18.19 -2.18
C VAL A 682 -4.92 -17.37 -3.44
N GLY A 683 -4.20 -17.62 -4.54
CA GLY A 683 -4.40 -16.93 -5.81
C GLY A 683 -5.64 -17.38 -6.60
N HIS A 684 -6.43 -18.31 -6.05
CA HIS A 684 -7.66 -18.88 -6.61
C HIS A 684 -7.58 -19.39 -8.05
N GLY A 685 -6.41 -19.86 -8.49
CA GLY A 685 -6.16 -20.36 -9.84
C GLY A 685 -5.15 -19.51 -10.63
N SER A 686 -4.70 -18.38 -10.07
CA SER A 686 -3.54 -17.65 -10.60
C SER A 686 -2.27 -18.51 -10.56
N PHE A 687 -1.28 -18.16 -11.39
CA PHE A 687 -0.08 -18.96 -11.58
C PHE A 687 1.17 -18.10 -11.76
N GLU A 688 2.31 -18.77 -11.63
CA GLU A 688 3.64 -18.18 -11.79
C GLU A 688 3.87 -17.69 -13.22
N TRP A 689 4.21 -16.41 -13.35
CA TRP A 689 4.43 -15.74 -14.64
C TRP A 689 5.91 -15.46 -14.94
N ALA A 690 6.75 -15.33 -13.90
CA ALA A 690 8.13 -14.88 -14.06
C ALA A 690 8.96 -15.90 -14.84
N ARG A 691 9.92 -15.41 -15.62
CA ARG A 691 10.80 -16.23 -16.47
C ARG A 691 10.08 -17.07 -17.54
N ARG A 692 8.88 -16.67 -17.97
CA ARG A 692 8.11 -17.39 -18.99
C ARG A 692 7.81 -16.50 -20.19
N PRO A 693 8.00 -16.99 -21.43
CA PRO A 693 7.67 -16.21 -22.61
C PRO A 693 6.13 -16.10 -22.79
N PRO A 694 5.64 -15.05 -23.48
CA PRO A 694 4.22 -14.80 -23.68
C PRO A 694 3.44 -15.95 -24.31
N GLU A 695 4.07 -16.73 -25.21
CA GLU A 695 3.42 -17.90 -25.82
C GLU A 695 2.98 -18.92 -24.76
N GLN A 696 3.88 -19.22 -23.82
CA GLN A 696 3.57 -20.11 -22.70
C GLN A 696 2.50 -19.51 -21.79
N LEU A 697 2.63 -18.22 -21.45
CA LEU A 697 1.64 -17.53 -20.61
C LEU A 697 0.23 -17.56 -21.23
N PHE A 698 0.13 -17.39 -22.56
CA PHE A 698 -1.16 -17.44 -23.26
C PHE A 698 -1.72 -18.86 -23.30
N ALA A 699 -0.88 -19.87 -23.45
CA ALA A 699 -1.29 -21.27 -23.39
C ALA A 699 -1.81 -21.63 -21.98
N ASP A 700 -1.08 -21.22 -20.94
CA ASP A 700 -1.43 -21.46 -19.54
C ASP A 700 -2.75 -20.75 -19.17
N LEU A 701 -2.93 -19.48 -19.56
CA LEU A 701 -4.19 -18.75 -19.35
C LEU A 701 -5.39 -19.45 -20.02
N ARG A 702 -5.22 -19.97 -21.25
CA ARG A 702 -6.29 -20.74 -21.91
C ARG A 702 -6.56 -22.06 -21.21
N ALA A 703 -5.54 -22.71 -20.66
CA ALA A 703 -5.70 -23.96 -19.92
C ALA A 703 -6.56 -23.82 -18.65
N LEU A 704 -6.58 -22.63 -18.04
CA LEU A 704 -7.44 -22.28 -16.89
C LEU A 704 -8.91 -22.01 -17.26
N GLY A 705 -9.24 -22.09 -18.53
CA GLY A 705 -10.56 -21.79 -19.07
C GLY A 705 -11.67 -22.69 -18.55
N ARG A 706 -12.72 -22.09 -17.98
CA ARG A 706 -13.93 -22.79 -17.49
C ARG A 706 -14.62 -23.65 -18.55
N HIS A 707 -14.49 -23.26 -19.82
CA HIS A 707 -15.09 -23.95 -20.97
C HIS A 707 -14.05 -24.57 -21.90
N GLY A 708 -12.83 -24.73 -21.40
CA GLY A 708 -11.66 -25.23 -22.11
C GLY A 708 -10.91 -24.16 -22.91
N PRO A 709 -9.71 -24.50 -23.43
CA PRO A 709 -8.79 -23.55 -24.06
C PRO A 709 -9.36 -22.78 -25.26
N GLU A 710 -10.14 -23.46 -26.10
CA GLU A 710 -10.72 -22.87 -27.32
C GLU A 710 -11.85 -21.86 -27.04
N ASN A 711 -12.42 -21.88 -25.83
CA ASN A 711 -13.50 -21.00 -25.40
C ASN A 711 -13.04 -19.97 -24.36
N THR A 712 -11.73 -19.71 -24.29
CA THR A 712 -11.11 -18.77 -23.36
C THR A 712 -10.48 -17.63 -24.14
N ILE A 713 -10.85 -16.41 -23.77
CA ILE A 713 -10.32 -15.18 -24.35
C ILE A 713 -9.04 -14.82 -23.60
N VAL A 714 -7.99 -14.57 -24.37
CA VAL A 714 -6.78 -13.90 -23.88
C VAL A 714 -6.72 -12.52 -24.54
N GLN A 715 -6.74 -11.47 -23.73
CA GLN A 715 -6.69 -10.08 -24.16
C GLN A 715 -5.34 -9.49 -23.75
N VAL A 716 -4.61 -8.89 -24.71
CA VAL A 716 -3.39 -8.13 -24.41
C VAL A 716 -3.79 -6.72 -23.99
N ASN A 717 -3.51 -6.38 -22.73
CA ASN A 717 -3.92 -5.11 -22.16
C ASN A 717 -2.93 -4.00 -22.53
N HIS A 718 -3.46 -2.78 -22.71
CA HIS A 718 -2.70 -1.55 -22.95
C HIS A 718 -1.40 -1.79 -23.77
N ALA A 719 -1.51 -2.52 -24.89
CA ALA A 719 -0.36 -3.09 -25.62
C ALA A 719 0.63 -2.04 -26.17
N ARG A 720 0.22 -0.77 -26.17
CA ARG A 720 0.97 0.39 -26.67
C ARG A 720 1.50 1.29 -25.55
N ASP A 721 1.28 0.92 -24.29
CA ASP A 721 1.86 1.66 -23.18
C ASP A 721 3.39 1.69 -23.32
N THR A 722 4.00 2.83 -23.02
CA THR A 722 5.43 3.04 -23.26
C THR A 722 6.32 2.32 -22.26
N ILE A 723 5.77 1.91 -21.10
CA ILE A 723 6.51 1.27 -20.01
C ILE A 723 6.05 -0.19 -19.87
N LEU A 724 4.74 -0.43 -19.84
CA LEU A 724 4.15 -1.76 -19.59
C LEU A 724 3.62 -2.43 -20.86
N GLY A 725 3.68 -1.74 -22.01
CA GLY A 725 3.05 -2.21 -23.23
C GLY A 725 3.81 -3.35 -23.88
N TYR A 726 3.09 -4.43 -24.16
CA TYR A 726 3.59 -5.62 -24.86
C TYR A 726 4.45 -5.29 -26.09
N PHE A 727 4.05 -4.34 -26.95
CA PHE A 727 4.85 -4.07 -28.15
C PHE A 727 6.18 -3.39 -27.85
N GLY A 728 6.21 -2.41 -26.94
CA GLY A 728 7.44 -1.70 -26.58
C GLY A 728 8.47 -2.63 -25.94
N GLN A 729 7.99 -3.55 -25.10
CA GLN A 729 8.80 -4.56 -24.40
C GLN A 729 9.49 -5.56 -25.35
N TYR A 730 9.01 -5.70 -26.58
CA TYR A 730 9.61 -6.59 -27.60
C TYR A 730 10.19 -5.81 -28.79
N ASP A 731 10.58 -4.55 -28.56
CA ASP A 731 11.14 -3.65 -29.57
C ASP A 731 10.27 -3.54 -30.83
N ARG A 732 8.94 -3.49 -30.64
CA ARG A 732 7.97 -3.31 -31.72
C ARG A 732 7.31 -1.94 -31.62
N SER A 733 7.16 -1.29 -32.77
CA SER A 733 6.33 -0.10 -32.88
C SER A 733 4.89 -0.41 -32.49
N GLY A 734 4.36 0.28 -31.47
CA GLY A 734 2.95 0.12 -31.06
C GLY A 734 1.93 0.50 -32.15
N PHE A 735 2.37 1.18 -33.21
CA PHE A 735 1.52 1.61 -34.34
C PHE A 735 1.68 0.73 -35.58
N THR A 736 2.90 0.37 -35.96
CA THR A 736 3.20 -0.37 -37.20
C THR A 736 3.54 -1.84 -36.96
N MET A 737 3.87 -2.22 -35.73
CA MET A 737 4.40 -3.52 -35.32
C MET A 737 5.74 -3.88 -35.99
N GLU A 738 6.38 -2.92 -36.66
CA GLU A 738 7.73 -3.09 -37.20
C GLU A 738 8.76 -3.11 -36.08
N GLN A 739 9.89 -3.76 -36.33
CA GLN A 739 11.03 -3.78 -35.41
C GLN A 739 11.61 -2.38 -35.24
N LEU A 740 11.80 -1.95 -34.00
CA LEU A 740 12.53 -0.74 -33.65
C LEU A 740 14.04 -1.02 -33.72
N ASP A 741 14.81 -0.12 -34.33
CA ASP A 741 16.26 -0.22 -34.41
C ASP A 741 16.89 0.26 -33.09
N ASN A 742 17.21 -0.72 -32.22
CA ASN A 742 17.99 -0.50 -31.01
C ASN A 742 19.40 -1.04 -31.23
N SER A 743 20.25 -0.29 -31.93
CA SER A 743 21.67 -0.62 -32.14
C SER A 743 22.60 0.32 -31.37
N GLY A 744 23.77 -0.18 -30.95
CA GLY A 744 24.81 0.60 -30.27
C GLY A 744 25.15 0.14 -28.84
N LEU A 745 25.95 0.93 -28.14
CA LEU A 745 26.45 0.59 -26.81
C LEU A 745 25.32 0.52 -25.77
N THR A 746 24.39 1.47 -25.80
CA THR A 746 23.19 1.47 -24.94
C THR A 746 22.36 0.21 -25.17
N ALA A 747 22.16 -0.19 -26.43
CA ALA A 747 21.43 -1.40 -26.78
C ALA A 747 22.08 -2.68 -26.24
N ALA A 748 23.42 -2.74 -26.10
CA ALA A 748 24.09 -3.89 -25.50
C ALA A 748 23.81 -4.05 -23.99
N PHE A 749 23.42 -2.96 -23.31
CA PHE A 749 23.05 -2.97 -21.89
C PHE A 749 21.54 -3.07 -21.65
N THR A 750 20.72 -2.73 -22.65
CA THR A 750 19.24 -2.78 -22.59
C THR A 750 18.66 -3.86 -23.48
N GLN A 751 19.49 -4.74 -24.04
CA GLN A 751 19.03 -5.84 -24.89
C GLN A 751 18.08 -6.72 -24.07
N LEU A 752 16.97 -7.14 -24.69
CA LEU A 752 16.07 -8.13 -24.11
C LEU A 752 16.86 -9.40 -23.78
N THR A 753 17.11 -9.62 -22.49
CA THR A 753 17.82 -10.78 -21.95
C THR A 753 16.91 -11.56 -21.03
N GLY A 754 17.12 -12.86 -20.96
CA GLY A 754 16.38 -13.73 -20.04
C GLY A 754 15.23 -14.50 -20.69
N PRO A 755 14.73 -15.52 -19.98
CA PRO A 755 13.73 -16.46 -20.49
C PRO A 755 12.33 -15.84 -20.69
N ALA A 756 12.07 -14.65 -20.14
CA ALA A 756 10.82 -13.92 -20.41
C ALA A 756 10.73 -13.37 -21.86
N PHE A 757 11.88 -13.22 -22.52
CA PHE A 757 11.97 -12.58 -23.84
C PHE A 757 12.48 -13.50 -24.96
N GLN A 758 13.21 -14.55 -24.59
CA GLN A 758 13.83 -15.48 -25.54
C GLN A 758 13.57 -16.91 -25.08
N ASP A 759 13.22 -17.80 -26.00
CA ASP A 759 13.10 -19.22 -25.71
C ASP A 759 14.47 -19.80 -25.31
N GLU A 760 14.49 -20.72 -24.34
CA GLU A 760 15.70 -21.51 -24.08
C GLU A 760 15.94 -22.45 -25.28
N GLU A 761 17.10 -22.29 -25.95
CA GLU A 761 17.56 -23.22 -26.99
C GLU A 761 17.82 -24.65 -26.49
#